data_AF-A0A7K1SNK9-F1
#
_entry.id   AF-A0A7K1SNK9-F1
#
_cell.length_a   1.000
_cell.length_b   1.000
_cell.length_c   1.000
_cell.angle_alpha   90.00
_cell.angle_beta   90.00
_cell.angle_gamma   90.00
#
_symmetry.space_group_name_H-M   'P 1'
#
loop_
_entity.id
_entity.type
_entity.pdbx_description
1 polymer ?
#
loop_
_entity_poly.entity_id
_entity_poly.type
_entity_poly.pdbx_seq_one_letter_code
_entity_poly.pdbx_strand_id
1 'polypeptide(L)'
;MPESYDRKIRLPGLAEHYVYAKLTYTISPHSSSKRQILLVPYNRKWLSPELFTPWETLLKETNLQPGGNFAQDKFLVNRIRTSPHQFPQLGVAIHHFGPVPVLMTGYTIPQKLHGETIQAQVALYNNRPGDAYQQFRGMFPTTLFFLQSLTGDYDIIMQRYFEDVAHLLADIAITSSLSDAFAWGKQAEDTIGQSIQSKLRESVPTITDWAAFDKRFQGIAADEVTARCLLFQEHDNNIFEAQYFRNTALYFLNELYRHLGLESRSDEYLARFPKLASEYDALLGQGTAAQLIEYNADLHQLQQIRVQYLNDDFDGLRHQHSSIVWLQGLITFGTFLLNLNRNGVEPTKGRVFISFNYGVSVSEHLKEQIKSYYRHHHPADIEVLTVEGLRADTYFRDVIQPRIWQCDRMLVIVPRRSSKLGQEQGGSYEWLIKEAEYAIFLGKSVTFLLERGYDRSHWDQVMRDEHLDLLSPQEGDKLSRLRKLEHEFNTRVFVEFSVSGDTPFDQWEDLNAQMQDMLEHNTVRATALRHHNMAKGFLSQFTKNNLLTIQCLYSLLSAGQPLLSEGQHFTKDEAVDLLYSNFGRSSHLPFHTKGDCQKVFVNTWNQVKERSFTVGSRSFTVLEPVTREGQPITDGSRHSHYMLSLEKLLRALQPSISKERLETWAQNLLKEVLQDKEEKI
;
A
#
# COMPACT_ATOMS: atom_id res chain seq x y z
N MET A 1 -5.92 7.03 12.00
CA MET A 1 -5.84 5.85 11.10
C MET A 1 -5.93 6.32 9.65
N PRO A 2 -5.20 5.70 8.70
CA PRO A 2 -5.39 6.00 7.29
C PRO A 2 -6.84 5.73 6.89
N GLU A 3 -7.41 6.62 6.08
CA GLU A 3 -8.83 6.55 5.75
C GLU A 3 -9.08 5.60 4.57
N SER A 4 -8.66 4.33 4.70
CA SER A 4 -8.94 3.27 3.73
C SER A 4 -10.39 3.34 3.31
N TYR A 5 -10.67 3.56 2.03
CA TYR A 5 -12.04 3.66 1.50
C TYR A 5 -12.88 2.42 1.79
N ASP A 6 -12.27 1.32 2.24
CA ASP A 6 -12.97 0.18 2.81
C ASP A 6 -13.40 0.48 4.26
N ARG A 7 -14.71 0.53 4.48
CA ARG A 7 -15.36 0.88 5.75
C ARG A 7 -16.05 -0.34 6.34
N LYS A 8 -15.86 -0.55 7.65
CA LYS A 8 -16.64 -1.49 8.45
C LYS A 8 -17.84 -0.75 9.04
N ILE A 9 -19.04 -1.07 8.57
CA ILE A 9 -20.27 -0.36 8.94
C ILE A 9 -21.29 -1.29 9.57
N ARG A 10 -22.18 -0.74 10.41
CA ARG A 10 -23.37 -1.45 10.89
C ARG A 10 -24.56 -1.00 10.04
N LEU A 11 -25.25 -1.95 9.41
CA LEU A 11 -26.49 -1.63 8.71
C LEU A 11 -27.65 -1.51 9.71
N PRO A 12 -28.61 -0.61 9.48
CA PRO A 12 -29.84 -0.55 10.26
C PRO A 12 -30.54 -1.92 10.30
N GLY A 13 -30.95 -2.38 11.49
CA GLY A 13 -31.62 -3.67 11.68
C GLY A 13 -30.70 -4.88 11.89
N LEU A 14 -29.37 -4.73 11.77
CA LEU A 14 -28.38 -5.78 12.05
C LEU A 14 -27.55 -5.44 13.29
N ALA A 15 -28.21 -5.33 14.45
CA ALA A 15 -27.59 -4.84 15.70
C ALA A 15 -26.27 -5.54 16.08
N GLU A 16 -26.07 -6.79 15.64
CA GLU A 16 -24.90 -7.62 15.97
C GLU A 16 -23.91 -7.85 14.81
N HIS A 17 -24.19 -7.39 13.59
CA HIS A 17 -23.38 -7.72 12.42
C HIS A 17 -22.79 -6.49 11.74
N TYR A 18 -21.48 -6.50 11.53
CA TYR A 18 -20.79 -5.54 10.69
C TYR A 18 -20.71 -6.06 9.25
N VAL A 19 -20.79 -5.13 8.29
CA VAL A 19 -20.53 -5.40 6.88
C VAL A 19 -19.43 -4.49 6.37
N TYR A 20 -18.75 -4.94 5.32
CA TYR A 20 -17.70 -4.18 4.66
C TYR A 20 -18.28 -3.46 3.45
N ALA A 21 -17.97 -2.19 3.35
CA ALA A 21 -18.47 -1.28 2.34
C ALA A 21 -17.33 -0.49 1.73
N LYS A 22 -17.33 -0.30 0.41
CA LYS A 22 -16.38 0.62 -0.23
C LYS A 22 -17.00 2.02 -0.35
N LEU A 23 -16.39 3.02 0.27
CA LEU A 23 -16.76 4.42 0.12
C LEU A 23 -16.32 4.91 -1.27
N THR A 24 -17.30 5.22 -2.13
CA THR A 24 -17.08 5.50 -3.55
C THR A 24 -18.03 6.59 -4.07
N TYR A 25 -18.03 6.79 -5.39
CA TYR A 25 -18.76 7.82 -6.10
C TYR A 25 -19.97 7.25 -6.83
N THR A 26 -21.01 8.07 -6.96
CA THR A 26 -22.12 7.87 -7.89
C THR A 26 -21.84 8.58 -9.20
N ILE A 27 -22.22 7.95 -10.30
CA ILE A 27 -22.20 8.52 -11.65
C ILE A 27 -23.62 8.90 -12.09
N SER A 28 -24.63 8.11 -11.70
CA SER A 28 -26.04 8.33 -12.04
C SER A 28 -26.92 8.12 -10.80
N PRO A 29 -27.99 8.93 -10.57
CA PRO A 29 -28.60 9.90 -11.51
C PRO A 29 -27.81 11.21 -11.69
N HIS A 30 -26.91 11.54 -10.78
CA HIS A 30 -26.01 12.67 -10.90
C HIS A 30 -24.58 12.26 -10.53
N SER A 31 -23.61 12.67 -11.34
CA SER A 31 -22.20 12.49 -11.03
C SER A 31 -21.84 13.39 -9.85
N SER A 32 -21.18 12.83 -8.85
CA SER A 32 -20.73 13.59 -7.68
C SER A 32 -19.22 13.81 -7.74
N SER A 33 -18.81 15.02 -7.35
CA SER A 33 -17.39 15.32 -7.13
C SER A 33 -16.86 14.74 -5.82
N LYS A 34 -17.74 14.27 -4.93
CA LYS A 34 -17.41 13.76 -3.60
C LYS A 34 -17.80 12.29 -3.46
N ARG A 35 -17.06 11.56 -2.63
CA ARG A 35 -17.48 10.22 -2.19
C ARG A 35 -18.67 10.35 -1.27
N GLN A 36 -19.76 9.71 -1.63
CA GLN A 36 -21.02 9.85 -0.91
C GLN A 36 -21.79 8.55 -0.78
N ILE A 37 -21.27 7.44 -1.31
CA ILE A 37 -21.92 6.13 -1.21
C ILE A 37 -21.03 5.08 -0.57
N LEU A 38 -21.63 4.30 0.32
CA LEU A 38 -21.08 3.08 0.90
C LEU A 38 -21.58 1.90 0.08
N LEU A 39 -20.72 1.40 -0.81
CA LEU A 39 -21.01 0.32 -1.72
C LEU A 39 -20.87 -1.03 -1.00
N VAL A 40 -22.00 -1.69 -0.74
CA VAL A 40 -22.10 -2.91 0.07
C VAL A 40 -22.50 -4.09 -0.80
N PRO A 41 -21.83 -5.25 -0.67
CA PRO A 41 -22.21 -6.45 -1.41
C PRO A 41 -23.63 -6.88 -1.02
N TYR A 42 -24.47 -7.16 -2.00
CA TYR A 42 -25.85 -7.56 -1.76
C TYR A 42 -25.92 -8.85 -0.95
N ASN A 43 -26.74 -8.84 0.10
CA ASN A 43 -27.15 -10.03 0.82
C ASN A 43 -28.65 -9.94 1.10
N ARG A 44 -29.37 -10.98 0.72
CA ARG A 44 -30.83 -11.07 0.89
C ARG A 44 -31.27 -10.85 2.34
N LYS A 45 -30.44 -11.23 3.31
CA LYS A 45 -30.73 -11.07 4.75
C LYS A 45 -30.68 -9.62 5.24
N TRP A 46 -30.17 -8.68 4.44
CA TRP A 46 -29.91 -7.30 4.86
C TRP A 46 -30.93 -6.28 4.31
N LEU A 47 -31.91 -6.72 3.52
CA LEU A 47 -32.92 -5.84 2.93
C LEU A 47 -34.20 -5.77 3.77
N SER A 48 -34.81 -4.58 3.80
CA SER A 48 -36.23 -4.46 4.14
C SER A 48 -37.08 -5.11 3.03
N PRO A 49 -38.26 -5.67 3.36
CA PRO A 49 -39.15 -6.30 2.37
C PRO A 49 -39.52 -5.38 1.19
N GLU A 50 -39.58 -4.07 1.42
CA GLU A 50 -39.92 -3.05 0.42
C GLU A 50 -38.85 -2.87 -0.67
N LEU A 51 -37.58 -3.06 -0.30
CA LEU A 51 -36.43 -3.00 -1.22
C LEU A 51 -36.16 -4.34 -1.93
N PHE A 52 -36.81 -5.42 -1.46
CA PHE A 52 -36.66 -6.76 -2.03
C PHE A 52 -37.31 -6.87 -3.41
N THR A 53 -38.54 -6.38 -3.56
CA THR A 53 -39.31 -6.47 -4.80
C THR A 53 -38.65 -5.73 -5.98
N PRO A 54 -38.15 -4.49 -5.82
CA PRO A 54 -37.41 -3.78 -6.87
C PRO A 54 -36.14 -4.51 -7.29
N TRP A 55 -35.38 -5.04 -6.32
CA TRP A 55 -34.14 -5.79 -6.60
C TRP A 55 -34.39 -7.14 -7.28
N GLU A 56 -35.41 -7.90 -6.88
CA GLU A 56 -35.77 -9.14 -7.54
C GLU A 56 -36.32 -8.92 -8.96
N THR A 57 -37.10 -7.86 -9.16
CA THR A 57 -37.60 -7.49 -10.49
C THR A 57 -36.43 -7.17 -11.41
N LEU A 58 -35.44 -6.43 -10.92
CA LEU A 58 -34.20 -6.15 -11.62
C LEU A 58 -33.40 -7.41 -11.97
N LEU A 59 -33.20 -8.32 -11.01
CA LEU A 59 -32.52 -9.60 -11.25
C LEU A 59 -33.27 -10.44 -12.28
N LYS A 60 -34.60 -10.43 -12.26
CA LYS A 60 -35.43 -11.13 -13.27
C LYS A 60 -35.29 -10.52 -14.66
N GLU A 61 -35.31 -9.20 -14.79
CA GLU A 61 -35.13 -8.51 -16.08
C GLU A 61 -33.73 -8.70 -16.67
N THR A 62 -32.71 -8.77 -15.81
CA THR A 62 -31.30 -8.95 -16.23
C THR A 62 -30.94 -10.40 -16.53
N ASN A 63 -31.51 -11.38 -15.82
CA ASN A 63 -31.28 -12.81 -16.05
C ASN A 63 -31.80 -13.33 -17.41
N LEU A 64 -32.56 -12.52 -18.16
CA LEU A 64 -33.07 -12.87 -19.49
C LEU A 64 -32.05 -12.64 -20.63
N GLN A 65 -30.91 -12.00 -20.36
CA GLN A 65 -29.92 -11.68 -21.40
C GLN A 65 -28.85 -12.79 -21.56
N PRO A 66 -28.53 -13.19 -22.81
CA PRO A 66 -27.40 -14.07 -23.10
C PRO A 66 -26.06 -13.34 -22.90
N GLY A 67 -25.07 -14.00 -22.28
CA GLY A 67 -23.73 -13.40 -22.05
C GLY A 67 -23.18 -13.55 -20.63
N GLY A 68 -23.96 -14.15 -19.73
CA GLY A 68 -23.54 -14.36 -18.35
C GLY A 68 -23.59 -13.09 -17.50
N ASN A 69 -23.22 -13.25 -16.24
CA ASN A 69 -23.46 -12.26 -15.20
C ASN A 69 -22.82 -10.88 -15.49
N PHE A 70 -21.55 -10.81 -15.90
CA PHE A 70 -20.87 -9.52 -16.09
C PHE A 70 -21.50 -8.68 -17.21
N ALA A 71 -21.85 -9.31 -18.34
CA ALA A 71 -22.51 -8.64 -19.47
C ALA A 71 -23.86 -8.04 -19.04
N GLN A 72 -24.63 -8.75 -18.20
CA GLN A 72 -25.90 -8.29 -17.67
C GLN A 72 -25.76 -7.02 -16.81
N ASP A 73 -24.73 -6.96 -15.97
CA ASP A 73 -24.49 -5.78 -15.10
C ASP A 73 -24.16 -4.55 -15.95
N LYS A 74 -23.36 -4.72 -17.00
CA LYS A 74 -22.98 -3.62 -17.92
C LYS A 74 -24.13 -3.16 -18.80
N PHE A 75 -24.91 -4.10 -19.32
CA PHE A 75 -26.15 -3.81 -20.02
C PHE A 75 -27.11 -2.99 -19.14
N LEU A 76 -27.25 -3.37 -17.87
CA LEU A 76 -28.13 -2.67 -16.94
C LEU A 76 -27.62 -1.25 -16.62
N VAL A 77 -26.31 -1.07 -16.45
CA VAL A 77 -25.72 0.28 -16.31
C VAL A 77 -26.14 1.16 -17.48
N ASN A 78 -26.01 0.65 -18.72
CA ASN A 78 -26.40 1.40 -19.91
C ASN A 78 -27.88 1.78 -19.87
N ARG A 79 -28.77 0.85 -19.51
CA ARG A 79 -30.22 1.12 -19.39
C ARG A 79 -30.57 2.13 -18.30
N ILE A 80 -29.93 2.06 -17.13
CA ILE A 80 -30.14 3.03 -16.05
C ILE A 80 -29.74 4.43 -16.52
N ARG A 81 -28.65 4.56 -17.28
CA ARG A 81 -28.18 5.84 -17.82
C ARG A 81 -29.10 6.40 -18.90
N THR A 82 -29.58 5.55 -19.82
CA THR A 82 -30.48 6.00 -20.91
C THR A 82 -31.92 6.24 -20.47
N SER A 83 -32.36 5.64 -19.37
CA SER A 83 -33.76 5.69 -18.92
C SER A 83 -33.89 5.69 -17.40
N PRO A 84 -33.31 6.68 -16.69
CA PRO A 84 -33.29 6.71 -15.22
C PRO A 84 -34.69 6.71 -14.60
N HIS A 85 -35.68 7.32 -15.27
CA HIS A 85 -37.07 7.35 -14.80
C HIS A 85 -37.74 5.97 -14.75
N GLN A 86 -37.25 4.99 -15.54
CA GLN A 86 -37.74 3.60 -15.48
C GLN A 86 -37.21 2.86 -14.24
N PHE A 87 -36.13 3.36 -13.64
CA PHE A 87 -35.43 2.72 -12.53
C PHE A 87 -35.17 3.70 -11.37
N PRO A 88 -36.20 4.31 -10.76
CA PRO A 88 -36.05 5.42 -9.82
C PRO A 88 -35.29 5.08 -8.52
N GLN A 89 -35.17 3.80 -8.19
CA GLN A 89 -34.43 3.32 -7.01
C GLN A 89 -33.01 2.84 -7.32
N LEU A 90 -32.61 2.86 -8.60
CA LEU A 90 -31.30 2.41 -9.03
C LEU A 90 -30.41 3.59 -9.38
N GLY A 91 -29.12 3.41 -9.12
CA GLY A 91 -28.07 4.31 -9.54
C GLY A 91 -26.93 3.55 -10.21
N VAL A 92 -25.89 4.29 -10.56
CA VAL A 92 -24.63 3.72 -11.05
C VAL A 92 -23.50 4.20 -10.15
N ALA A 93 -22.71 3.25 -9.66
CA ALA A 93 -21.56 3.51 -8.79
C ALA A 93 -20.24 3.13 -9.46
N ILE A 94 -19.14 3.77 -9.07
CA ILE A 94 -17.80 3.36 -9.47
C ILE A 94 -17.34 2.19 -8.59
N HIS A 95 -17.01 1.07 -9.24
CA HIS A 95 -16.41 -0.11 -8.61
C HIS A 95 -15.07 -0.45 -9.29
N HIS A 96 -14.25 -1.33 -8.72
CA HIS A 96 -12.99 -1.72 -9.37
C HIS A 96 -13.21 -2.48 -10.70
N PHE A 97 -14.42 -3.01 -10.94
CA PHE A 97 -14.82 -3.58 -12.24
C PHE A 97 -15.37 -2.55 -13.25
N GLY A 98 -15.23 -1.25 -12.99
CA GLY A 98 -15.92 -0.20 -13.75
C GLY A 98 -17.26 0.18 -13.13
N PRO A 99 -18.12 0.87 -13.88
CA PRO A 99 -19.48 1.22 -13.44
C PRO A 99 -20.30 -0.03 -13.10
N VAL A 100 -21.02 -0.02 -11.98
CA VAL A 100 -21.91 -1.11 -11.57
C VAL A 100 -23.29 -0.57 -11.22
N PRO A 101 -24.36 -1.34 -11.48
CA PRO A 101 -25.69 -0.96 -11.07
C PRO A 101 -25.81 -1.13 -9.56
N VAL A 102 -26.46 -0.18 -8.89
CA VAL A 102 -26.64 -0.20 -7.45
C VAL A 102 -28.08 0.11 -7.05
N LEU A 103 -28.56 -0.55 -6.00
CA LEU A 103 -29.81 -0.19 -5.33
C LEU A 103 -29.53 0.86 -4.27
N MET A 104 -30.12 2.04 -4.45
CA MET A 104 -29.99 3.15 -3.51
C MET A 104 -30.98 2.95 -2.37
N THR A 105 -30.47 2.55 -1.19
CA THR A 105 -31.36 2.14 -0.08
C THR A 105 -32.05 3.30 0.64
N GLY A 106 -31.54 4.52 0.46
CA GLY A 106 -31.98 5.72 1.19
C GLY A 106 -31.40 5.85 2.61
N TYR A 107 -30.80 4.79 3.18
CA TYR A 107 -30.13 4.88 4.47
C TYR A 107 -28.81 5.63 4.36
N THR A 108 -28.52 6.51 5.32
CA THR A 108 -27.24 7.21 5.43
C THR A 108 -26.53 6.84 6.73
N ILE A 109 -25.21 6.74 6.67
CA ILE A 109 -24.36 6.48 7.83
C ILE A 109 -23.29 7.58 7.89
N PRO A 110 -23.05 8.21 9.06
CA PRO A 110 -21.97 9.16 9.21
C PRO A 110 -20.63 8.47 8.97
N GLN A 111 -19.78 9.04 8.13
CA GLN A 111 -18.43 8.56 7.82
C GLN A 111 -17.44 9.70 8.01
N LYS A 112 -16.28 9.40 8.58
CA LYS A 112 -15.16 10.35 8.55
C LYS A 112 -14.46 10.27 7.21
N LEU A 113 -14.25 11.40 6.56
CA LEU A 113 -13.50 11.55 5.32
C LEU A 113 -12.76 12.90 5.35
N HIS A 114 -11.44 12.88 5.21
CA HIS A 114 -10.53 14.01 5.25
C HIS A 114 -10.72 14.92 6.48
N GLY A 115 -10.96 14.31 7.65
CA GLY A 115 -11.22 15.04 8.90
C GLY A 115 -12.65 15.57 9.05
N GLU A 116 -13.46 15.54 7.98
CA GLU A 116 -14.87 15.92 8.01
C GLU A 116 -15.77 14.71 8.27
N THR A 117 -16.94 14.93 8.88
CA THR A 117 -17.99 13.90 8.95
C THR A 117 -18.99 14.11 7.83
N ILE A 118 -19.02 13.17 6.88
CA ILE A 118 -19.98 13.15 5.77
C ILE A 118 -21.13 12.19 6.05
N GLN A 119 -22.30 12.42 5.46
CA GLN A 119 -23.40 11.47 5.45
C GLN A 119 -23.32 10.62 4.18
N ALA A 120 -22.85 9.38 4.30
CA ALA A 120 -22.70 8.49 3.15
C ALA A 120 -23.92 7.57 3.01
N GLN A 121 -24.53 7.54 1.83
CA GLN A 121 -25.69 6.70 1.54
C GLN A 121 -25.28 5.24 1.30
N VAL A 122 -26.01 4.29 1.86
CA VAL A 122 -25.77 2.87 1.63
C VAL A 122 -26.34 2.47 0.27
N ALA A 123 -25.50 1.91 -0.58
CA ALA A 123 -25.85 1.42 -1.90
C ALA A 123 -25.49 -0.07 -2.01
N LEU A 124 -26.42 -0.89 -2.47
CA LEU A 124 -26.23 -2.34 -2.58
C LEU A 124 -25.93 -2.73 -4.02
N TYR A 125 -24.92 -3.57 -4.22
CA TYR A 125 -24.56 -4.08 -5.55
C TYR A 125 -24.48 -5.59 -5.55
N ASN A 126 -24.67 -6.21 -6.71
CA ASN A 126 -24.58 -7.66 -6.82
C ASN A 126 -23.10 -8.09 -6.74
N ASN A 127 -22.68 -8.63 -5.59
CA ASN A 127 -21.31 -9.12 -5.43
C ASN A 127 -21.19 -10.50 -6.07
N ARG A 128 -20.50 -10.55 -7.20
CA ARG A 128 -20.28 -11.78 -7.96
C ARG A 128 -18.79 -12.13 -7.90
N PRO A 129 -18.43 -13.41 -7.71
CA PRO A 129 -17.03 -13.80 -7.48
C PRO A 129 -16.13 -13.36 -8.63
N GLY A 130 -14.95 -12.81 -8.29
CA GLY A 130 -14.01 -12.18 -9.23
C GLY A 130 -13.50 -13.10 -10.36
N ASP A 131 -13.46 -14.42 -10.14
CA ASP A 131 -13.06 -15.39 -11.17
C ASP A 131 -14.02 -15.42 -12.36
N ALA A 132 -15.32 -15.16 -12.12
CA ALA A 132 -16.30 -15.04 -13.19
C ALA A 132 -15.96 -13.84 -14.11
N TYR A 133 -15.52 -12.72 -13.54
CA TYR A 133 -15.19 -11.53 -14.31
C TYR A 133 -13.98 -11.73 -15.25
N GLN A 134 -12.97 -12.51 -14.83
CA GLN A 134 -11.83 -12.82 -15.70
C GLN A 134 -12.18 -13.84 -16.79
N GLN A 135 -13.06 -14.81 -16.48
CA GLN A 135 -13.49 -15.85 -17.41
C GLN A 135 -14.34 -15.31 -18.58
N PHE A 136 -15.06 -14.21 -18.38
CA PHE A 136 -15.92 -13.61 -19.41
C PHE A 136 -15.29 -12.44 -20.18
N ARG A 137 -14.02 -12.08 -19.90
CA ARG A 137 -13.29 -11.05 -20.68
C ARG A 137 -12.95 -11.58 -22.06
N GLY A 138 -13.22 -10.77 -23.09
CA GLY A 138 -13.00 -11.14 -24.49
C GLY A 138 -14.10 -12.03 -25.08
N MET A 139 -15.17 -12.32 -24.34
CA MET A 139 -16.35 -13.01 -24.87
C MET A 139 -17.41 -11.99 -25.30
N PHE A 140 -17.90 -12.08 -26.52
CA PHE A 140 -19.08 -11.33 -26.97
C PHE A 140 -20.35 -11.86 -26.27
N PRO A 141 -21.34 -11.02 -25.90
CA PRO A 141 -21.44 -9.54 -26.04
C PRO A 141 -20.82 -8.73 -24.90
N THR A 142 -20.06 -9.37 -24.01
CA THR A 142 -19.57 -8.79 -22.77
C THR A 142 -18.68 -7.56 -22.97
N THR A 143 -17.73 -7.60 -23.91
CA THR A 143 -16.82 -6.48 -24.15
C THR A 143 -17.54 -5.26 -24.72
N LEU A 144 -18.48 -5.45 -25.65
CA LEU A 144 -19.27 -4.36 -26.22
C LEU A 144 -20.07 -3.60 -25.14
N PHE A 145 -20.83 -4.32 -24.30
CA PHE A 145 -21.59 -3.68 -23.22
C PHE A 145 -20.68 -3.00 -22.20
N PHE A 146 -19.51 -3.57 -21.95
CA PHE A 146 -18.52 -2.95 -21.09
C PHE A 146 -18.00 -1.63 -21.66
N LEU A 147 -17.61 -1.58 -22.94
CA LEU A 147 -17.16 -0.34 -23.59
C LEU A 147 -18.24 0.74 -23.56
N GLN A 148 -19.48 0.38 -23.92
CA GLN A 148 -20.63 1.28 -23.86
C GLN A 148 -20.90 1.80 -22.44
N SER A 149 -20.63 1.00 -21.41
CA SER A 149 -20.81 1.42 -20.01
C SER A 149 -19.83 2.49 -19.56
N LEU A 150 -18.71 2.64 -20.26
CA LEU A 150 -17.69 3.66 -19.99
C LEU A 150 -17.96 4.96 -20.75
N THR A 151 -18.65 4.90 -21.90
CA THR A 151 -18.92 6.06 -22.77
C THR A 151 -19.56 7.20 -21.99
N GLY A 152 -19.05 8.43 -22.15
CA GLY A 152 -19.57 9.65 -21.53
C GLY A 152 -19.16 9.92 -20.07
N ASP A 153 -18.60 8.93 -19.35
CA ASP A 153 -18.10 9.10 -17.97
C ASP A 153 -16.66 8.58 -17.79
N TYR A 154 -15.98 8.21 -18.87
CA TYR A 154 -14.65 7.60 -18.86
C TYR A 154 -13.66 8.41 -18.02
N ASP A 155 -13.67 9.73 -18.22
CA ASP A 155 -12.76 10.69 -17.59
C ASP A 155 -12.93 10.69 -16.08
N ILE A 156 -14.18 10.83 -15.63
CA ILE A 156 -14.53 10.82 -14.21
C ILE A 156 -14.11 9.47 -13.61
N ILE A 157 -14.42 8.36 -14.27
CA ILE A 157 -14.07 7.01 -13.80
C ILE A 157 -12.55 6.87 -13.62
N MET A 158 -11.76 7.31 -14.59
CA MET A 158 -10.29 7.23 -14.51
C MET A 158 -9.73 8.13 -13.42
N GLN A 159 -10.17 9.38 -13.34
CA GLN A 159 -9.74 10.31 -12.28
C GLN A 159 -10.02 9.74 -10.89
N ARG A 160 -11.16 9.05 -10.68
CA ARG A 160 -11.46 8.42 -9.39
C ARG A 160 -10.55 7.25 -9.07
N TYR A 161 -10.09 6.50 -10.07
CA TYR A 161 -9.07 5.48 -9.87
C TYR A 161 -7.68 6.07 -9.61
N PHE A 162 -7.35 7.21 -10.23
CA PHE A 162 -6.10 7.91 -9.92
C PHE A 162 -6.11 8.40 -8.48
N GLU A 163 -7.23 8.94 -8.01
CA GLU A 163 -7.43 9.31 -6.59
C GLU A 163 -7.28 8.11 -5.65
N ASP A 164 -7.91 6.95 -5.95
CA ASP A 164 -7.75 5.72 -5.17
C ASP A 164 -6.25 5.34 -5.03
N VAL A 165 -5.50 5.36 -6.13
CA VAL A 165 -4.07 4.99 -6.15
C VAL A 165 -3.21 6.04 -5.44
N ALA A 166 -3.38 7.32 -5.77
CA ALA A 166 -2.60 8.41 -5.19
C ALA A 166 -2.82 8.54 -3.68
N HIS A 167 -4.03 8.27 -3.18
CA HIS A 167 -4.32 8.23 -1.76
C HIS A 167 -3.55 7.10 -1.07
N LEU A 168 -3.53 5.89 -1.64
CA LEU A 168 -2.76 4.77 -1.10
C LEU A 168 -1.26 5.11 -1.05
N LEU A 169 -0.71 5.73 -2.10
CA LEU A 169 0.68 6.14 -2.14
C LEU A 169 1.01 7.25 -1.13
N ALA A 170 0.15 8.25 -1.00
CA ALA A 170 0.30 9.31 0.01
C ALA A 170 0.20 8.76 1.43
N ASP A 171 -0.71 7.82 1.69
CA ASP A 171 -0.84 7.15 2.99
C ASP A 171 0.42 6.36 3.33
N ILE A 172 1.08 5.74 2.35
CA ILE A 172 2.38 5.10 2.59
C ILE A 172 3.38 6.13 3.15
N ALA A 173 3.49 7.29 2.50
CA ALA A 173 4.43 8.34 2.90
C ALA A 173 4.10 8.97 4.26
N ILE A 174 2.81 9.07 4.62
CA ILE A 174 2.35 9.86 5.76
C ILE A 174 2.03 9.02 6.99
N THR A 175 1.37 7.87 6.82
CA THR A 175 0.71 7.17 7.93
C THR A 175 1.08 5.70 8.08
N SER A 176 1.70 5.09 7.07
CA SER A 176 2.02 3.65 7.13
C SER A 176 3.22 3.34 8.01
N SER A 177 3.13 2.26 8.77
CA SER A 177 4.33 1.60 9.33
C SER A 177 5.13 0.90 8.22
N LEU A 178 6.38 0.52 8.50
CA LEU A 178 7.22 -0.20 7.54
C LEU A 178 6.55 -1.48 7.03
N SER A 179 5.95 -2.28 7.91
CA SER A 179 5.28 -3.53 7.52
C SER A 179 3.98 -3.26 6.75
N ASP A 180 3.23 -2.22 7.12
CA ASP A 180 2.00 -1.86 6.42
C ASP A 180 2.29 -1.37 5.00
N ALA A 181 3.38 -0.62 4.78
CA ALA A 181 3.74 -0.10 3.45
C ALA A 181 3.76 -1.16 2.34
N PHE A 182 4.10 -2.41 2.67
CA PHE A 182 4.01 -3.55 1.74
C PHE A 182 2.58 -3.87 1.33
N ALA A 183 1.67 -3.98 2.30
CA ALA A 183 0.26 -4.27 2.06
C ALA A 183 -0.41 -3.13 1.28
N TRP A 184 -0.13 -1.89 1.66
CA TRP A 184 -0.64 -0.69 0.99
C TRP A 184 -0.09 -0.57 -0.44
N GLY A 185 1.21 -0.82 -0.63
CA GLY A 185 1.83 -0.86 -1.95
C GLY A 185 1.20 -1.94 -2.83
N LYS A 186 0.95 -3.13 -2.28
CA LYS A 186 0.26 -4.21 -3.00
C LYS A 186 -1.19 -3.83 -3.37
N GLN A 187 -1.91 -3.17 -2.47
CA GLN A 187 -3.26 -2.67 -2.74
C GLN A 187 -3.26 -1.62 -3.86
N ALA A 188 -2.25 -0.74 -3.90
CA ALA A 188 -2.08 0.23 -4.98
C ALA A 188 -1.83 -0.48 -6.31
N GLU A 189 -0.94 -1.48 -6.34
CA GLU A 189 -0.70 -2.30 -7.53
C GLU A 189 -1.97 -3.02 -8.00
N ASP A 190 -2.70 -3.66 -7.09
CA ASP A 190 -3.95 -4.36 -7.41
C ASP A 190 -4.99 -3.38 -7.95
N THR A 191 -5.07 -2.18 -7.40
CA THR A 191 -5.96 -1.11 -7.90
C THR A 191 -5.53 -0.68 -9.31
N ILE A 192 -4.24 -0.48 -9.57
CA ILE A 192 -3.74 -0.15 -10.92
C ILE A 192 -4.08 -1.28 -11.90
N GLY A 193 -3.86 -2.54 -11.53
CA GLY A 193 -4.14 -3.70 -12.37
C GLY A 193 -5.63 -3.93 -12.65
N GLN A 194 -6.44 -3.90 -11.60
CA GLN A 194 -7.86 -4.22 -11.67
C GLN A 194 -8.71 -3.02 -12.11
N SER A 195 -8.36 -1.80 -11.69
CA SER A 195 -9.17 -0.61 -11.95
C SER A 195 -8.75 0.16 -13.19
N ILE A 196 -7.44 0.27 -13.47
CA ILE A 196 -6.92 1.11 -14.57
C ILE A 196 -6.54 0.25 -15.78
N GLN A 197 -5.56 -0.66 -15.63
CA GLN A 197 -5.03 -1.49 -16.71
C GLN A 197 -6.12 -2.32 -17.40
N SER A 198 -7.09 -2.83 -16.63
CA SER A 198 -8.18 -3.62 -17.21
C SER A 198 -9.08 -2.82 -18.15
N LYS A 199 -9.25 -1.52 -17.94
CA LYS A 199 -10.06 -0.65 -18.81
C LYS A 199 -9.23 -0.22 -20.00
N LEU A 200 -8.00 0.23 -19.77
CA LEU A 200 -7.05 0.58 -20.83
C LEU A 200 -6.91 -0.53 -21.88
N ARG A 201 -6.79 -1.79 -21.44
CA ARG A 201 -6.68 -2.95 -22.35
C ARG A 201 -7.87 -3.07 -23.31
N GLU A 202 -9.06 -2.73 -22.85
CA GLU A 202 -10.27 -2.82 -23.68
C GLU A 202 -10.53 -1.53 -24.46
N SER A 203 -10.12 -0.37 -23.93
CA SER A 203 -10.39 0.95 -24.54
C SER A 203 -9.40 1.36 -25.63
N VAL A 204 -8.18 0.83 -25.64
CA VAL A 204 -7.17 1.19 -26.65
C VAL A 204 -7.34 0.32 -27.90
N PRO A 205 -7.62 0.91 -29.08
CA PRO A 205 -7.67 0.19 -30.35
C PRO A 205 -6.27 -0.17 -30.85
N THR A 206 -6.17 -1.31 -31.54
CA THR A 206 -4.98 -1.68 -32.30
C THR A 206 -4.98 -1.01 -33.68
N ILE A 207 -3.83 -0.98 -34.35
CA ILE A 207 -3.73 -0.50 -35.75
C ILE A 207 -4.67 -1.31 -36.67
N THR A 208 -4.82 -2.61 -36.40
CA THR A 208 -5.76 -3.48 -37.11
C THR A 208 -7.23 -3.11 -36.87
N ASP A 209 -7.57 -2.68 -35.66
CA ASP A 209 -8.92 -2.21 -35.33
C ASP A 209 -9.26 -0.95 -36.13
N TRP A 210 -8.31 0.00 -36.20
CA TRP A 210 -8.48 1.22 -37.01
C TRP A 210 -8.66 0.95 -38.50
N ALA A 211 -7.83 0.08 -39.07
CA ALA A 211 -7.96 -0.30 -40.47
C ALA A 211 -9.30 -1.00 -40.78
N ALA A 212 -9.89 -1.68 -39.79
CA ALA A 212 -11.21 -2.29 -39.91
C ALA A 212 -12.34 -1.25 -39.75
N PHE A 213 -12.19 -0.29 -38.84
CA PHE A 213 -13.14 0.81 -38.64
C PHE A 213 -13.31 1.66 -39.90
N ASP A 214 -12.22 2.04 -40.55
CA ASP A 214 -12.25 2.82 -41.80
C ASP A 214 -12.95 2.11 -42.95
N LYS A 215 -12.88 0.78 -42.98
CA LYS A 215 -13.47 -0.06 -44.02
C LYS A 215 -14.96 -0.35 -43.81
N ARG A 216 -15.56 0.15 -42.72
CA ARG A 216 -16.98 -0.03 -42.35
C ARG A 216 -17.46 -1.48 -42.52
N PHE A 217 -16.70 -2.43 -41.97
CA PHE A 217 -17.08 -3.84 -42.00
C PHE A 217 -18.47 -4.07 -41.39
N GLN A 218 -19.20 -5.06 -41.91
CA GLN A 218 -20.48 -5.50 -41.36
C GLN A 218 -20.29 -6.76 -40.53
N GLY A 219 -20.93 -6.82 -39.36
CA GLY A 219 -20.94 -7.99 -38.48
C GLY A 219 -20.57 -7.69 -37.03
N ILE A 220 -20.73 -8.70 -36.17
CA ILE A 220 -20.67 -8.55 -34.71
C ILE A 220 -19.30 -8.06 -34.18
N ALA A 221 -18.20 -8.49 -34.80
CA ALA A 221 -16.87 -8.00 -34.46
C ALA A 221 -16.68 -6.51 -34.85
N ALA A 222 -17.42 -6.02 -35.83
CA ALA A 222 -17.38 -4.62 -36.25
C ALA A 222 -18.03 -3.70 -35.21
N ASP A 223 -19.03 -4.15 -34.46
CA ASP A 223 -19.68 -3.34 -33.42
C ASP A 223 -18.75 -3.10 -32.22
N GLU A 224 -17.98 -4.10 -31.79
CA GLU A 224 -16.99 -3.95 -30.72
C GLU A 224 -15.83 -3.04 -31.16
N VAL A 225 -15.28 -3.25 -32.36
CA VAL A 225 -14.25 -2.38 -32.95
C VAL A 225 -14.75 -0.94 -33.06
N THR A 226 -16.00 -0.75 -33.51
CA THR A 226 -16.65 0.57 -33.60
C THR A 226 -16.77 1.22 -32.23
N ALA A 227 -17.29 0.51 -31.23
CA ALA A 227 -17.42 1.05 -29.87
C ALA A 227 -16.06 1.44 -29.26
N ARG A 228 -15.01 0.62 -29.50
CA ARG A 228 -13.65 0.89 -29.04
C ARG A 228 -13.06 2.12 -29.71
N CYS A 229 -13.17 2.22 -31.05
CA CYS A 229 -12.66 3.36 -31.80
C CYS A 229 -13.40 4.65 -31.44
N LEU A 230 -14.73 4.62 -31.29
CA LEU A 230 -15.52 5.78 -30.86
C LEU A 230 -15.14 6.24 -29.46
N LEU A 231 -15.03 5.32 -28.49
CA LEU A 231 -14.57 5.65 -27.14
C LEU A 231 -13.18 6.29 -27.18
N PHE A 232 -12.28 5.78 -28.02
CA PHE A 232 -10.95 6.36 -28.19
C PHE A 232 -11.00 7.74 -28.86
N GLN A 233 -11.81 7.96 -29.88
CA GLN A 233 -11.96 9.29 -30.50
C GLN A 233 -12.51 10.33 -29.52
N GLU A 234 -13.41 9.92 -28.63
CA GLU A 234 -14.02 10.82 -27.64
C GLU A 234 -13.09 11.11 -26.45
N HIS A 235 -12.19 10.19 -26.10
CA HIS A 235 -11.43 10.22 -24.84
C HIS A 235 -9.92 9.93 -24.99
N ASP A 236 -9.33 10.08 -26.18
CA ASP A 236 -7.93 9.78 -26.48
C ASP A 236 -6.93 10.40 -25.49
N ASN A 237 -7.13 11.68 -25.15
CA ASN A 237 -6.35 12.44 -24.18
C ASN A 237 -6.34 11.76 -22.81
N ASN A 238 -7.51 11.34 -22.33
CA ASN A 238 -7.67 10.77 -21.00
C ASN A 238 -7.23 9.30 -20.95
N ILE A 239 -7.32 8.59 -22.08
CA ILE A 239 -6.71 7.28 -22.24
C ILE A 239 -5.17 7.41 -22.20
N PHE A 240 -4.60 8.45 -22.82
CA PHE A 240 -3.16 8.71 -22.78
C PHE A 240 -2.72 9.07 -21.36
N GLU A 241 -3.45 9.96 -20.69
CA GLU A 241 -3.26 10.32 -19.29
C GLU A 241 -3.30 9.10 -18.37
N ALA A 242 -4.29 8.22 -18.53
CA ALA A 242 -4.39 6.99 -17.75
C ALA A 242 -3.20 6.04 -17.95
N GLN A 243 -2.69 5.91 -19.18
CA GLN A 243 -1.49 5.11 -19.45
C GLN A 243 -0.24 5.74 -18.84
N TYR A 244 -0.11 7.06 -18.94
CA TYR A 244 1.00 7.81 -18.39
C TYR A 244 1.01 7.75 -16.86
N PHE A 245 -0.13 8.03 -16.21
CA PHE A 245 -0.34 7.91 -14.77
C PHE A 245 0.01 6.52 -14.28
N ARG A 246 -0.52 5.49 -14.93
CA ARG A 246 -0.21 4.10 -14.58
C ARG A 246 1.30 3.85 -14.57
N ASN A 247 2.01 4.25 -15.63
CA ASN A 247 3.45 3.99 -15.72
C ASN A 247 4.22 4.79 -14.65
N THR A 248 3.85 6.03 -14.37
CA THR A 248 4.46 6.85 -13.30
C THR A 248 4.20 6.26 -11.91
N ALA A 249 2.96 5.89 -11.61
CA ALA A 249 2.60 5.31 -10.32
C ALA A 249 3.29 3.95 -10.09
N LEU A 250 3.35 3.09 -11.11
CA LEU A 250 4.06 1.81 -11.02
C LEU A 250 5.58 2.01 -10.91
N TYR A 251 6.15 3.00 -11.60
CA TYR A 251 7.55 3.38 -11.45
C TYR A 251 7.86 3.75 -9.99
N PHE A 252 7.16 4.72 -9.42
CA PHE A 252 7.34 5.13 -8.02
C PHE A 252 7.09 4.00 -7.02
N LEU A 253 6.06 3.19 -7.23
CA LEU A 253 5.80 2.04 -6.37
C LEU A 253 6.96 1.02 -6.41
N ASN A 254 7.61 0.83 -7.57
CA ASN A 254 8.74 -0.07 -7.69
C ASN A 254 10.05 0.55 -7.13
N GLU A 255 10.18 1.87 -7.13
CA GLU A 255 11.23 2.56 -6.37
C GLU A 255 11.07 2.31 -4.86
N LEU A 256 9.84 2.39 -4.33
CA LEU A 256 9.56 1.98 -2.94
C LEU A 256 9.96 0.52 -2.70
N TYR A 257 9.58 -0.39 -3.59
CA TYR A 257 9.93 -1.81 -3.48
C TYR A 257 11.44 -2.04 -3.38
N ARG A 258 12.25 -1.28 -4.13
CA ARG A 258 13.71 -1.32 -3.99
C ARG A 258 14.15 -0.98 -2.57
N HIS A 259 13.60 0.08 -1.96
CA HIS A 259 13.90 0.46 -0.57
C HIS A 259 13.44 -0.56 0.47
N LEU A 260 12.40 -1.33 0.13
CA LEU A 260 11.85 -2.40 0.95
C LEU A 260 12.54 -3.75 0.70
N GLY A 261 13.60 -3.79 -0.10
CA GLY A 261 14.32 -5.03 -0.44
C GLY A 261 13.51 -5.97 -1.33
N LEU A 262 12.42 -5.52 -1.94
CA LEU A 262 11.69 -6.28 -2.95
C LEU A 262 12.32 -6.06 -4.32
N GLU A 263 12.15 -7.05 -5.19
CA GLU A 263 12.51 -6.90 -6.60
C GLU A 263 11.76 -5.72 -7.24
N SER A 264 12.54 -4.83 -7.85
CA SER A 264 12.06 -3.60 -8.46
C SER A 264 12.05 -3.73 -9.97
N ARG A 265 10.91 -3.40 -10.59
CA ARG A 265 10.75 -3.32 -12.05
C ARG A 265 10.67 -1.87 -12.54
N SER A 266 11.19 -0.91 -11.79
CA SER A 266 11.06 0.51 -12.15
C SER A 266 11.70 0.82 -13.50
N ASP A 267 12.86 0.24 -13.82
CA ASP A 267 13.50 0.40 -15.15
C ASP A 267 12.62 -0.09 -16.30
N GLU A 268 11.86 -1.18 -16.10
CA GLU A 268 10.91 -1.67 -17.10
C GLU A 268 9.77 -0.67 -17.34
N TYR A 269 9.29 0.00 -16.29
CA TYR A 269 8.25 1.02 -16.41
C TYR A 269 8.78 2.31 -17.03
N LEU A 270 10.02 2.69 -16.72
CA LEU A 270 10.68 3.83 -17.33
C LEU A 270 10.84 3.63 -18.85
N ALA A 271 11.21 2.42 -19.28
CA ALA A 271 11.34 2.06 -20.69
C ALA A 271 10.00 2.04 -21.47
N ARG A 272 8.85 2.13 -20.78
CA ARG A 272 7.52 2.16 -21.44
C ARG A 272 7.11 3.54 -21.93
N PHE A 273 7.66 4.63 -21.40
CA PHE A 273 7.25 5.97 -21.84
C PHE A 273 7.57 6.27 -23.32
N PRO A 274 8.76 5.95 -23.86
CA PRO A 274 9.03 6.12 -25.29
C PRO A 274 8.14 5.23 -26.16
N LYS A 275 7.83 4.01 -25.69
CA LYS A 275 6.94 3.08 -26.39
C LYS A 275 5.51 3.62 -26.45
N LEU A 276 5.00 4.11 -25.34
CA LEU A 276 3.68 4.74 -25.25
C LEU A 276 3.56 5.93 -26.21
N ALA A 277 4.57 6.80 -26.25
CA ALA A 277 4.58 7.92 -27.19
C ALA A 277 4.57 7.45 -28.66
N SER A 278 5.38 6.43 -28.98
CA SER A 278 5.45 5.86 -30.33
C SER A 278 4.14 5.18 -30.76
N GLU A 279 3.49 4.47 -29.84
CA GLU A 279 2.19 3.83 -30.07
C GLU A 279 1.10 4.88 -30.36
N TYR A 280 1.07 5.99 -29.62
CA TYR A 280 0.11 7.07 -29.86
C TYR A 280 0.38 7.82 -31.17
N ASP A 281 1.64 8.12 -31.46
CA ASP A 281 2.02 8.76 -32.72
C ASP A 281 1.69 7.88 -33.93
N ALA A 282 1.75 6.54 -33.79
CA ALA A 282 1.33 5.62 -34.82
C ALA A 282 -0.20 5.60 -35.04
N LEU A 283 -0.99 5.88 -34.01
CA LEU A 283 -2.45 5.89 -34.06
C LEU A 283 -3.03 7.24 -34.54
N LEU A 284 -2.46 8.35 -34.08
CA LEU A 284 -3.02 9.70 -34.26
C LEU A 284 -2.15 10.61 -35.14
N GLY A 285 -0.96 10.18 -35.53
CA GLY A 285 0.00 10.96 -36.32
C GLY A 285 1.22 11.41 -35.50
N GLN A 286 2.33 11.64 -36.20
CA GLN A 286 3.62 11.97 -35.59
C GLN A 286 3.57 13.30 -34.81
N GLY A 287 4.11 13.29 -33.58
CA GLY A 287 4.19 14.47 -32.72
C GLY A 287 2.95 14.71 -31.85
N THR A 288 1.88 13.93 -32.04
CA THR A 288 0.65 14.04 -31.24
C THR A 288 0.94 13.78 -29.77
N ALA A 289 1.71 12.75 -29.41
CA ALA A 289 2.01 12.46 -28.01
C ALA A 289 2.74 13.62 -27.31
N ALA A 290 3.67 14.29 -28.01
CA ALA A 290 4.38 15.45 -27.47
C ALA A 290 3.43 16.65 -27.28
N GLN A 291 2.56 16.91 -28.26
CA GLN A 291 1.54 17.96 -28.17
C GLN A 291 0.56 17.72 -27.01
N LEU A 292 0.11 16.48 -26.81
CA LEU A 292 -0.77 16.14 -25.70
C LEU A 292 -0.12 16.45 -24.35
N ILE A 293 1.16 16.12 -24.20
CA ILE A 293 1.91 16.39 -22.98
C ILE A 293 2.09 17.90 -22.77
N GLU A 294 2.30 18.67 -23.84
CA GLU A 294 2.51 20.13 -23.76
C GLU A 294 1.21 20.89 -23.44
N TYR A 295 0.09 20.48 -24.04
CA TYR A 295 -1.17 21.25 -23.98
C TYR A 295 -2.16 20.76 -22.91
N ASN A 296 -2.08 19.53 -22.43
CA ASN A 296 -2.88 19.06 -21.29
C ASN A 296 -2.12 19.36 -19.98
N ALA A 297 -2.71 20.21 -19.14
CA ALA A 297 -2.12 20.67 -17.88
C ALA A 297 -1.79 19.53 -16.91
N ASP A 298 -2.66 18.52 -16.81
CA ASP A 298 -2.53 17.40 -15.87
C ASP A 298 -1.40 16.47 -16.33
N LEU A 299 -1.33 16.19 -17.64
CA LEU A 299 -0.24 15.44 -18.27
C LEU A 299 1.10 16.17 -18.17
N HIS A 300 1.12 17.47 -18.42
CA HIS A 300 2.31 18.29 -18.28
C HIS A 300 2.81 18.26 -16.83
N GLN A 301 1.92 18.46 -15.85
CA GLN A 301 2.26 18.39 -14.44
C GLN A 301 2.80 17.01 -14.04
N LEU A 302 2.18 15.93 -14.54
CA LEU A 302 2.63 14.56 -14.33
C LEU A 302 4.00 14.26 -14.95
N GLN A 303 4.28 14.82 -16.12
CA GLN A 303 5.62 14.77 -16.72
C GLN A 303 6.64 15.50 -15.84
N GLN A 304 6.32 16.71 -15.38
CA GLN A 304 7.21 17.50 -14.52
C GLN A 304 7.55 16.74 -13.24
N ILE A 305 6.56 16.15 -12.56
CA ILE A 305 6.76 15.31 -11.37
C ILE A 305 7.80 14.22 -11.63
N ARG A 306 7.64 13.49 -12.75
CA ARG A 306 8.56 12.40 -13.13
C ARG A 306 9.95 12.94 -13.45
N VAL A 307 10.05 14.00 -14.25
CA VAL A 307 11.34 14.57 -14.68
C VAL A 307 12.11 15.11 -13.49
N GLN A 308 11.46 15.84 -12.58
CA GLN A 308 12.07 16.34 -11.35
C GLN A 308 12.56 15.19 -10.47
N TYR A 309 11.76 14.13 -10.33
CA TYR A 309 12.20 12.92 -9.62
C TYR A 309 13.44 12.29 -10.26
N LEU A 310 13.44 12.08 -11.57
CA LEU A 310 14.57 11.45 -12.29
C LEU A 310 15.85 12.29 -12.26
N ASN A 311 15.71 13.61 -12.13
CA ASN A 311 16.83 14.55 -12.04
C ASN A 311 17.27 14.83 -10.59
N ASP A 312 16.73 14.10 -9.61
CA ASP A 312 16.97 14.33 -8.18
C ASP A 312 16.67 15.78 -7.70
N ASP A 313 15.79 16.49 -8.42
CA ASP A 313 15.36 17.86 -8.15
C ASP A 313 14.31 17.91 -7.03
N PHE A 314 14.79 17.70 -5.80
CA PHE A 314 13.97 17.69 -4.60
C PHE A 314 13.26 19.02 -4.34
N ASP A 315 13.95 20.15 -4.54
CA ASP A 315 13.33 21.46 -4.32
C ASP A 315 12.26 21.73 -5.38
N GLY A 316 12.51 21.42 -6.65
CA GLY A 316 11.52 21.56 -7.71
C GLY A 316 10.25 20.75 -7.45
N LEU A 317 10.41 19.49 -7.03
CA LEU A 317 9.26 18.62 -6.72
C LEU A 317 8.54 19.06 -5.44
N ARG A 318 9.28 19.48 -4.41
CA ARG A 318 8.71 19.93 -3.12
C ARG A 318 7.83 21.17 -3.26
N HIS A 319 8.28 22.18 -4.02
CA HIS A 319 7.50 23.42 -4.19
C HIS A 319 6.40 23.31 -5.24
N GLN A 320 6.26 22.13 -5.86
CA GLN A 320 5.17 21.89 -6.79
C GLN A 320 3.86 21.72 -6.01
N HIS A 321 2.85 22.47 -6.43
CA HIS A 321 1.51 22.39 -5.86
C HIS A 321 0.50 22.06 -6.96
N SER A 322 -0.44 21.17 -6.65
CA SER A 322 -1.59 20.91 -7.52
C SER A 322 -2.88 21.14 -6.75
N SER A 323 -3.86 21.77 -7.40
CA SER A 323 -5.24 21.78 -6.90
C SER A 323 -5.93 20.43 -7.10
N ILE A 324 -5.35 19.54 -7.90
CA ILE A 324 -5.86 18.22 -8.20
C ILE A 324 -5.32 17.22 -7.17
N VAL A 325 -6.25 16.59 -6.45
CA VAL A 325 -5.96 15.74 -5.29
C VAL A 325 -4.99 14.60 -5.64
N TRP A 326 -5.20 13.92 -6.76
CA TRP A 326 -4.36 12.77 -7.11
C TRP A 326 -2.94 13.18 -7.55
N LEU A 327 -2.77 14.32 -8.22
CA LEU A 327 -1.45 14.87 -8.55
C LEU A 327 -0.70 15.29 -7.28
N GLN A 328 -1.39 15.94 -6.33
CA GLN A 328 -0.80 16.28 -5.04
C GLN A 328 -0.37 15.04 -4.24
N GLY A 329 -1.13 13.95 -4.32
CA GLY A 329 -0.76 12.66 -3.73
C GLY A 329 0.52 12.08 -4.36
N LEU A 330 0.67 12.17 -5.68
CA LEU A 330 1.90 11.75 -6.38
C LEU A 330 3.10 12.64 -6.04
N ILE A 331 2.93 13.95 -5.96
CA ILE A 331 4.00 14.88 -5.54
C ILE A 331 4.47 14.50 -4.13
N THR A 332 3.53 14.30 -3.21
CA THR A 332 3.84 13.92 -1.82
C THR A 332 4.62 12.61 -1.75
N PHE A 333 4.19 11.60 -2.51
CA PHE A 333 4.89 10.31 -2.55
C PHE A 333 6.25 10.39 -3.26
N GLY A 334 6.37 11.14 -4.34
CA GLY A 334 7.63 11.35 -5.07
C GLY A 334 8.68 12.06 -4.20
N THR A 335 8.30 13.13 -3.49
CA THR A 335 9.18 13.85 -2.55
C THR A 335 9.63 12.93 -1.42
N PHE A 336 8.72 12.11 -0.88
CA PHE A 336 9.05 11.09 0.10
C PHE A 336 10.10 10.10 -0.42
N LEU A 337 9.91 9.55 -1.63
CA LEU A 337 10.86 8.63 -2.25
C LEU A 337 12.23 9.26 -2.54
N LEU A 338 12.28 10.51 -3.02
CA LEU A 338 13.55 11.23 -3.19
C LEU A 338 14.31 11.34 -1.86
N ASN A 339 13.60 11.58 -0.76
CA ASN A 339 14.22 11.60 0.57
C ASN A 339 14.78 10.23 0.96
N LEU A 340 14.05 9.14 0.66
CA LEU A 340 14.55 7.78 0.92
C LEU A 340 15.81 7.46 0.09
N ASN A 341 15.83 7.84 -1.20
CA ASN A 341 16.96 7.65 -2.12
C ASN A 341 18.23 8.34 -1.62
N ARG A 342 18.12 9.59 -1.16
CA ARG A 342 19.26 10.36 -0.63
C ARG A 342 19.92 9.71 0.59
N ASN A 343 19.17 8.92 1.36
CA ASN A 343 19.73 8.24 2.55
C ASN A 343 20.48 6.95 2.17
N GLY A 344 20.22 6.34 1.02
CA GLY A 344 21.02 5.22 0.48
C GLY A 344 21.15 3.97 1.37
N VAL A 345 20.25 3.78 2.34
CA VAL A 345 20.43 2.77 3.41
C VAL A 345 19.94 1.40 2.97
N GLU A 346 20.75 0.37 3.24
CA GLU A 346 20.39 -1.03 3.02
C GLU A 346 19.04 -1.40 3.68
N PRO A 347 18.16 -2.16 3.01
CA PRO A 347 16.82 -2.44 3.51
C PRO A 347 16.78 -3.20 4.84
N THR A 348 17.77 -4.05 5.12
CA THR A 348 17.78 -4.97 6.27
C THR A 348 18.44 -4.39 7.52
N LYS A 349 19.32 -3.39 7.40
CA LYS A 349 19.95 -2.74 8.56
C LYS A 349 18.91 -2.11 9.49
N GLY A 350 19.06 -2.34 10.78
CA GLY A 350 18.27 -1.67 11.81
C GLY A 350 18.56 -0.17 11.81
N ARG A 351 17.57 0.64 12.17
CA ARG A 351 17.67 2.10 12.07
C ARG A 351 17.27 2.79 13.36
N VAL A 352 18.14 3.66 13.85
CA VAL A 352 17.91 4.46 15.06
C VAL A 352 17.85 5.92 14.68
N PHE A 353 16.70 6.56 14.91
CA PHE A 353 16.57 8.00 14.73
C PHE A 353 16.90 8.73 16.03
N ILE A 354 17.79 9.72 15.97
CA ILE A 354 18.11 10.59 17.13
C ILE A 354 17.44 11.94 16.92
N SER A 355 16.46 12.21 17.77
CA SER A 355 15.84 13.51 17.95
C SER A 355 16.60 14.30 19.00
N PHE A 356 17.00 15.52 18.64
CA PHE A 356 17.79 16.38 19.50
C PHE A 356 17.52 17.85 19.14
N ASN A 357 17.86 18.75 20.05
CA ASN A 357 17.70 20.17 19.81
C ASN A 357 18.97 20.74 19.13
N TYR A 358 18.83 21.22 17.89
CA TYR A 358 19.91 21.86 17.14
C TYR A 358 20.28 23.22 17.76
N GLY A 359 21.55 23.43 18.06
CA GLY A 359 22.04 24.63 18.75
C GLY A 359 22.19 24.48 20.27
N VAL A 360 21.78 23.34 20.84
CA VAL A 360 22.13 22.97 22.22
C VAL A 360 23.37 22.09 22.21
N SER A 361 24.52 22.66 22.57
CA SER A 361 25.83 21.99 22.49
C SER A 361 25.88 20.64 23.21
N VAL A 362 25.19 20.52 24.34
CA VAL A 362 25.12 19.26 25.11
C VAL A 362 24.37 18.17 24.34
N SER A 363 23.26 18.51 23.68
CA SER A 363 22.50 17.56 22.86
C SER A 363 23.27 17.14 21.61
N GLU A 364 23.96 18.09 20.98
CA GLU A 364 24.81 17.83 19.81
C GLU A 364 26.01 16.95 20.16
N HIS A 365 26.67 17.21 21.29
CA HIS A 365 27.76 16.39 21.79
C HIS A 365 27.31 14.95 22.03
N LEU A 366 26.21 14.75 22.77
CA LEU A 366 25.70 13.41 23.03
C LEU A 366 25.27 12.68 21.74
N LYS A 367 24.65 13.39 20.79
CA LYS A 367 24.31 12.84 19.47
C LYS A 367 25.56 12.32 18.75
N GLU A 368 26.66 13.06 18.73
CA GLU A 368 27.91 12.61 18.08
C GLU A 368 28.56 11.44 18.82
N GLN A 369 28.55 11.41 20.16
CA GLN A 369 29.02 10.25 20.93
C GLN A 369 28.21 8.99 20.62
N ILE A 370 26.89 9.09 20.55
CA ILE A 370 26.02 7.96 20.17
C ILE A 370 26.28 7.52 18.72
N LYS A 371 26.44 8.46 17.78
CA LYS A 371 26.81 8.15 16.39
C LYS A 371 28.16 7.43 16.34
N SER A 372 29.15 7.90 17.09
CA SER A 372 30.48 7.31 17.19
C SER A 372 30.43 5.89 17.75
N TYR A 373 29.65 5.66 18.82
CA TYR A 373 29.43 4.34 19.41
C TYR A 373 28.90 3.33 18.38
N TYR A 374 27.80 3.65 17.67
CA TYR A 374 27.23 2.73 16.69
C TYR A 374 28.17 2.47 15.50
N ARG A 375 28.92 3.48 15.04
CA ARG A 375 29.91 3.31 13.97
C ARG A 375 31.07 2.40 14.40
N HIS A 376 31.46 2.45 15.67
CA HIS A 376 32.56 1.64 16.19
C HIS A 376 32.12 0.19 16.44
N HIS A 377 30.98 -0.02 17.10
CA HIS A 377 30.55 -1.34 17.56
C HIS A 377 29.63 -2.07 16.57
N HIS A 378 28.77 -1.36 15.84
CA HIS A 378 27.68 -1.93 15.04
C HIS A 378 27.56 -1.38 13.60
N PRO A 379 28.66 -1.14 12.85
CA PRO A 379 28.60 -0.50 11.53
C PRO A 379 27.85 -1.32 10.47
N ALA A 380 27.80 -2.63 10.64
CA ALA A 380 27.09 -3.55 9.74
C ALA A 380 25.60 -3.67 10.07
N ASP A 381 25.20 -3.41 11.32
CA ASP A 381 23.87 -3.76 11.82
C ASP A 381 22.94 -2.54 11.97
N ILE A 382 23.50 -1.38 12.32
CA ILE A 382 22.73 -0.17 12.64
C ILE A 382 23.14 1.00 11.75
N GLU A 383 22.13 1.67 11.19
CA GLU A 383 22.26 3.00 10.61
C GLU A 383 21.66 4.04 11.56
N VAL A 384 22.41 5.11 11.84
CA VAL A 384 21.95 6.21 12.68
C VAL A 384 21.42 7.34 11.82
N LEU A 385 20.14 7.64 11.97
CA LEU A 385 19.45 8.70 11.24
C LEU A 385 19.39 9.96 12.11
N THR A 386 19.87 11.08 11.57
CA THR A 386 19.76 12.40 12.19
C THR A 386 19.33 13.44 11.18
N VAL A 387 18.93 14.60 11.69
CA VAL A 387 18.56 15.78 10.91
C VAL A 387 19.48 16.91 11.36
N GLU A 388 20.29 17.44 10.44
CA GLU A 388 21.31 18.47 10.73
C GLU A 388 20.93 19.81 10.10
N GLY A 389 21.27 20.92 10.77
CA GLY A 389 21.33 22.25 10.15
C GLY A 389 20.00 22.85 9.67
N LEU A 390 18.87 22.26 10.06
CA LEU A 390 17.57 22.70 9.59
C LEU A 390 17.09 23.95 10.35
N ARG A 391 16.79 25.01 9.59
CA ARG A 391 16.11 26.21 10.13
C ARG A 391 14.73 25.81 10.67
N ALA A 392 14.19 26.63 11.57
CA ALA A 392 12.84 26.51 12.13
C ALA A 392 11.73 26.39 11.07
N ASP A 393 12.02 26.73 9.80
CA ASP A 393 11.07 26.68 8.68
C ASP A 393 11.17 25.38 7.85
N THR A 394 12.03 24.44 8.21
CA THR A 394 12.15 23.21 7.41
C THR A 394 10.95 22.32 7.67
N TYR A 395 10.10 22.19 6.65
CA TYR A 395 8.82 21.51 6.73
C TYR A 395 9.01 20.05 7.19
N PHE A 396 8.52 19.76 8.40
CA PHE A 396 8.56 18.45 9.07
C PHE A 396 8.27 17.27 8.11
N ARG A 397 7.29 17.48 7.22
CA ARG A 397 6.80 16.48 6.25
C ARG A 397 7.84 16.02 5.25
N ASP A 398 8.75 16.90 4.83
CA ASP A 398 9.60 16.62 3.67
C ASP A 398 10.94 15.99 4.06
N VAL A 399 11.43 16.23 5.28
CA VAL A 399 12.78 15.83 5.70
C VAL A 399 12.80 14.91 6.92
N ILE A 400 11.99 15.20 7.94
CA ILE A 400 12.00 14.48 9.21
C ILE A 400 11.09 13.27 9.15
N GLN A 401 9.88 13.47 8.62
CA GLN A 401 8.89 12.41 8.47
C GLN A 401 9.44 11.17 7.74
N PRO A 402 10.17 11.27 6.61
CA PRO A 402 10.74 10.10 5.95
C PRO A 402 11.81 9.37 6.79
N ARG A 403 12.58 10.09 7.62
CA ARG A 403 13.60 9.49 8.50
C ARG A 403 12.96 8.75 9.68
N ILE A 404 11.93 9.33 10.30
CA ILE A 404 11.16 8.65 11.35
C ILE A 404 10.40 7.45 10.78
N TRP A 405 9.89 7.55 9.54
CA TRP A 405 9.28 6.42 8.85
C TRP A 405 10.27 5.26 8.70
N GLN A 406 11.51 5.58 8.28
CA GLN A 406 12.59 4.61 8.12
C GLN A 406 13.06 3.97 9.43
N CYS A 407 12.98 4.67 10.57
CA CYS A 407 13.57 4.18 11.83
C CYS A 407 12.79 3.03 12.46
N ASP A 408 13.47 2.18 13.23
CA ASP A 408 12.86 1.11 14.04
C ASP A 408 12.76 1.51 15.52
N ARG A 409 13.69 2.36 15.95
CA ARG A 409 13.79 2.96 17.29
C ARG A 409 14.03 4.46 17.17
N MET A 410 13.52 5.19 18.14
CA MET A 410 13.79 6.62 18.30
C MET A 410 14.42 6.89 19.65
N LEU A 411 15.52 7.65 19.66
CA LEU A 411 16.14 8.23 20.84
C LEU A 411 15.81 9.73 20.87
N VAL A 412 15.35 10.23 22.01
CA VAL A 412 15.07 11.65 22.20
C VAL A 412 15.99 12.19 23.27
N ILE A 413 16.86 13.13 22.91
CA ILE A 413 17.75 13.83 23.84
C ILE A 413 17.01 15.06 24.36
N VAL A 414 16.67 15.05 25.65
CA VAL A 414 15.97 16.16 26.33
C VAL A 414 17.00 16.97 27.12
N PRO A 415 17.44 18.14 26.62
CA PRO A 415 18.41 18.96 27.32
C PRO A 415 17.79 19.66 28.53
N ARG A 416 18.67 20.17 29.41
CA ARG A 416 18.31 21.13 30.44
C ARG A 416 17.94 22.45 29.79
N ARG A 417 16.97 23.14 30.39
CA ARG A 417 16.61 24.49 29.95
C ARG A 417 17.78 25.46 30.17
N SER A 418 18.41 25.93 29.08
CA SER A 418 19.32 27.08 29.12
C SER A 418 18.54 28.37 28.87
N SER A 419 18.97 29.48 29.48
CA SER A 419 18.37 30.81 29.29
C SER A 419 18.40 31.31 27.83
N LYS A 420 19.24 30.70 26.98
CA LYS A 420 19.31 30.95 25.53
C LYS A 420 18.17 30.30 24.73
N LEU A 421 17.53 29.25 25.25
CA LEU A 421 16.40 28.57 24.58
C LEU A 421 15.16 29.46 24.40
N GLY A 422 15.05 30.56 25.15
CA GLY A 422 13.91 31.47 25.10
C GLY A 422 14.04 32.64 24.12
N GLN A 423 15.21 32.88 23.52
CA GLN A 423 15.45 34.03 22.64
C GLN A 423 15.76 33.66 21.18
N GLU A 424 16.14 32.42 20.90
CA GLU A 424 16.38 31.92 19.54
C GLU A 424 15.35 30.83 19.23
N GLN A 425 14.70 30.93 18.07
CA GLN A 425 13.55 30.14 17.61
C GLN A 425 13.75 28.60 17.56
N GLY A 426 14.88 28.06 18.02
CA GLY A 426 15.21 26.63 18.06
C GLY A 426 15.05 25.96 19.44
N GLY A 427 14.81 26.70 20.53
CA GLY A 427 14.93 26.18 21.89
C GLY A 427 13.73 25.47 22.53
N SER A 428 12.62 25.27 21.82
CA SER A 428 11.40 24.69 22.39
C SER A 428 11.42 23.15 22.41
N TYR A 429 10.88 22.52 23.46
CA TYR A 429 10.63 21.07 23.48
C TYR A 429 9.58 20.63 22.45
N GLU A 430 8.85 21.58 21.86
CA GLU A 430 7.77 21.35 20.89
C GLU A 430 8.21 20.42 19.76
N TRP A 431 9.41 20.63 19.22
CA TRP A 431 9.93 19.84 18.11
C TRP A 431 10.20 18.38 18.51
N LEU A 432 10.86 18.19 19.66
CA LEU A 432 11.14 16.85 20.21
C LEU A 432 9.85 16.07 20.46
N ILE A 433 8.83 16.76 21.00
CA ILE A 433 7.51 16.20 21.26
C ILE A 433 6.81 15.82 19.95
N LYS A 434 6.87 16.69 18.93
CA LYS A 434 6.26 16.45 17.61
C LYS A 434 6.86 15.24 16.90
N GLU A 435 8.19 15.12 16.90
CA GLU A 435 8.89 13.95 16.35
C GLU A 435 8.55 12.67 17.12
N ALA A 436 8.54 12.73 18.45
CA ALA A 436 8.25 11.58 19.31
C ALA A 436 6.79 11.10 19.15
N GLU A 437 5.83 12.03 19.07
CA GLU A 437 4.44 11.66 18.81
C GLU A 437 4.31 10.99 17.44
N TYR A 438 4.93 11.55 16.40
CA TYR A 438 4.86 10.94 15.07
C TYR A 438 5.48 9.54 15.03
N ALA A 439 6.59 9.32 15.75
CA ALA A 439 7.15 7.99 15.91
C ALA A 439 6.17 7.04 16.62
N ILE A 440 5.49 7.48 17.67
CA ILE A 440 4.47 6.69 18.38
C ILE A 440 3.26 6.38 17.50
N PHE A 441 2.85 7.36 16.68
CA PHE A 441 1.78 7.20 15.67
C PHE A 441 2.12 6.08 14.68
N LEU A 442 3.37 6.04 14.21
CA LEU A 442 3.87 4.95 13.36
C LEU A 442 4.19 3.65 14.11
N GLY A 443 3.86 3.56 15.41
CA GLY A 443 4.09 2.37 16.23
C GLY A 443 5.54 2.13 16.63
N LYS A 444 6.43 3.12 16.51
CA LYS A 444 7.83 3.03 16.94
C LYS A 444 7.91 3.15 18.47
N SER A 445 8.97 2.61 19.07
CA SER A 445 9.30 2.97 20.46
C SER A 445 10.17 4.18 20.47
N VAL A 446 9.91 5.00 21.47
CA VAL A 446 10.72 6.14 21.83
C VAL A 446 11.46 5.80 23.13
N THR A 447 12.69 6.28 23.26
CA THR A 447 13.50 6.20 24.48
C THR A 447 14.03 7.59 24.78
N PHE A 448 13.79 8.06 26.00
CA PHE A 448 14.16 9.41 26.41
C PHE A 448 15.46 9.39 27.21
N LEU A 449 16.38 10.27 26.81
CA LEU A 449 17.67 10.53 27.47
C LEU A 449 17.57 11.93 28.07
N LEU A 450 17.61 12.03 29.40
CA LEU A 450 17.31 13.27 30.11
C LEU A 450 18.59 13.90 30.64
N GLU A 451 18.85 15.15 30.30
CA GLU A 451 19.96 15.86 30.93
C GLU A 451 19.61 16.13 32.40
N ARG A 452 20.60 15.97 33.30
CA ARG A 452 20.42 16.28 34.72
C ARG A 452 19.92 17.71 34.91
N GLY A 453 18.78 17.85 35.59
CA GLY A 453 18.15 19.14 35.85
C GLY A 453 17.27 19.65 34.70
N TYR A 454 16.78 18.78 33.81
CA TYR A 454 15.76 19.13 32.83
C TYR A 454 14.48 19.69 33.48
N ASP A 455 13.80 20.59 32.78
CA ASP A 455 12.58 21.24 33.25
C ASP A 455 11.36 20.36 32.95
N ARG A 456 11.03 19.45 33.87
CA ARG A 456 9.86 18.56 33.75
C ARG A 456 8.56 19.36 33.63
N SER A 457 8.42 20.44 34.38
CA SER A 457 7.20 21.25 34.39
C SER A 457 6.93 21.88 33.02
N HIS A 458 7.98 22.36 32.35
CA HIS A 458 7.88 22.90 31.00
C HIS A 458 7.62 21.80 29.96
N TRP A 459 8.26 20.63 30.07
CA TRP A 459 7.96 19.49 29.21
C TRP A 459 6.48 19.09 29.29
N ASP A 460 5.94 18.96 30.50
CA ASP A 460 4.52 18.65 30.72
C ASP A 460 3.60 19.77 30.22
N GLN A 461 4.02 21.04 30.30
CA GLN A 461 3.28 22.17 29.75
C GLN A 461 3.22 22.10 28.22
N VAL A 462 4.34 21.88 27.53
CA VAL A 462 4.39 21.83 26.07
C VAL A 462 3.62 20.62 25.54
N MET A 463 3.71 19.45 26.19
CA MET A 463 2.92 18.28 25.80
C MET A 463 1.39 18.51 25.90
N ARG A 464 0.95 19.43 26.76
CA ARG A 464 -0.46 19.79 26.95
C ARG A 464 -0.91 20.94 26.07
N ASP A 465 0.00 21.53 25.28
CA ASP A 465 -0.34 22.64 24.40
C ASP A 465 -1.23 22.15 23.24
N GLU A 466 -2.44 22.70 23.16
CA GLU A 466 -3.41 22.37 22.12
C GLU A 466 -2.93 22.83 20.73
N HIS A 467 -2.06 23.84 20.66
CA HIS A 467 -1.54 24.46 19.43
C HIS A 467 -0.43 23.67 18.75
N LEU A 468 0.03 22.55 19.32
CA LEU A 468 0.86 21.59 18.59
C LEU A 468 0.09 21.13 17.35
N ASP A 469 0.49 21.67 16.19
CA ASP A 469 -0.06 21.36 14.88
C ASP A 469 0.46 19.98 14.46
N LEU A 470 -0.28 18.96 14.88
CA LEU A 470 0.07 17.56 14.74
C LEU A 470 -0.48 17.04 13.42
N LEU A 471 0.30 16.19 12.77
CA LEU A 471 0.08 15.71 11.40
C LEU A 471 -1.25 14.98 11.12
N SER A 472 -2.10 14.80 12.12
CA SER A 472 -3.37 14.06 12.00
C SER A 472 -4.57 15.00 12.16
N PRO A 473 -5.44 15.14 11.14
CA PRO A 473 -6.65 15.95 11.21
C PRO A 473 -7.73 15.41 12.17
N GLN A 474 -7.52 14.25 12.81
CA GLN A 474 -8.49 13.66 13.74
C GLN A 474 -8.14 13.94 15.21
N GLU A 475 -8.85 14.89 15.83
CA GLU A 475 -8.70 15.29 17.25
C GLU A 475 -8.84 14.12 18.25
N GLY A 476 -9.75 13.17 17.97
CA GLY A 476 -10.00 12.02 18.87
C GLY A 476 -8.81 11.05 18.99
N ASP A 477 -7.92 11.02 18.00
CA ASP A 477 -6.71 10.18 17.99
C ASP A 477 -5.49 10.96 18.55
N LYS A 478 -5.56 12.30 18.64
CA LYS A 478 -4.51 13.11 19.26
C LYS A 478 -4.38 12.82 20.75
N LEU A 479 -5.49 12.80 21.49
CA LEU A 479 -5.47 12.56 22.94
C LEU A 479 -4.96 11.17 23.33
N SER A 480 -5.32 10.11 22.57
CA SER A 480 -4.82 8.76 22.82
C SER A 480 -3.31 8.66 22.58
N ARG A 481 -2.80 9.31 21.52
CA ARG A 481 -1.37 9.35 21.21
C ARG A 481 -0.58 10.15 22.23
N LEU A 482 -1.07 11.32 22.66
CA LEU A 482 -0.43 12.10 23.72
C LEU A 482 -0.39 11.34 25.04
N ARG A 483 -1.46 10.62 25.41
CA ARG A 483 -1.43 9.73 26.60
C ARG A 483 -0.42 8.60 26.45
N LYS A 484 -0.28 8.02 25.25
CA LYS A 484 0.74 7.01 24.97
C LYS A 484 2.15 7.59 25.03
N LEU A 485 2.36 8.80 24.52
CA LEU A 485 3.61 9.54 24.64
C LEU A 485 3.95 9.83 26.10
N GLU A 486 2.99 10.32 26.89
CA GLU A 486 3.16 10.54 28.32
C GLU A 486 3.49 9.23 29.06
N HIS A 487 2.82 8.13 28.71
CA HIS A 487 3.12 6.81 29.26
C HIS A 487 4.54 6.34 28.90
N GLU A 488 4.94 6.44 27.64
CA GLU A 488 6.30 6.11 27.19
C GLU A 488 7.34 7.01 27.87
N PHE A 489 7.06 8.31 28.00
CA PHE A 489 7.92 9.25 28.71
C PHE A 489 8.07 8.87 30.19
N ASN A 490 7.03 8.37 30.85
CA ASN A 490 7.09 8.00 32.27
C ASN A 490 7.66 6.60 32.52
N THR A 491 7.61 5.69 31.54
CA THR A 491 8.03 4.29 31.69
C THR A 491 9.36 3.95 31.01
N ARG A 492 9.79 4.76 30.04
CA ARG A 492 11.00 4.58 29.23
C ARG A 492 11.96 5.77 29.31
N VAL A 493 12.08 6.37 30.49
CA VAL A 493 13.24 7.19 30.86
C VAL A 493 14.38 6.24 31.17
N PHE A 494 15.44 6.24 30.35
CA PHE A 494 16.51 5.26 30.51
C PHE A 494 17.73 5.79 31.24
N VAL A 495 18.16 7.03 30.98
CA VAL A 495 19.40 7.55 31.58
C VAL A 495 19.34 9.05 31.82
N GLU A 496 19.72 9.46 33.04
CA GLU A 496 20.11 10.83 33.32
C GLU A 496 21.58 11.04 32.95
N PHE A 497 21.88 12.03 32.10
CA PHE A 497 23.24 12.28 31.64
C PHE A 497 23.72 13.69 31.99
N SER A 498 25.05 13.89 31.96
CA SER A 498 25.71 15.18 32.08
C SER A 498 26.95 15.16 31.20
N VAL A 499 27.11 16.16 30.33
CA VAL A 499 28.29 16.31 29.48
C VAL A 499 29.26 17.28 30.16
N SER A 500 30.51 16.87 30.37
CA SER A 500 31.60 17.76 30.78
C SER A 500 32.10 18.56 29.59
N GLY A 501 32.27 19.88 29.72
CA GLY A 501 32.65 20.76 28.60
C GLY A 501 34.05 20.54 28.00
N ASP A 502 34.86 19.66 28.58
CA ASP A 502 36.27 19.43 28.22
C ASP A 502 36.50 18.16 27.36
N THR A 503 35.46 17.37 27.08
CA THR A 503 35.58 16.13 26.29
C THR A 503 35.44 16.40 24.78
N PRO A 504 36.25 15.75 23.92
CA PRO A 504 36.07 15.81 22.47
C PRO A 504 34.71 15.26 22.02
N PHE A 505 34.13 15.84 20.96
CA PHE A 505 32.76 15.57 20.51
C PHE A 505 32.48 14.12 20.06
N ASP A 506 33.51 13.35 19.73
CA ASP A 506 33.42 12.04 19.08
C ASP A 506 33.93 10.87 19.94
N GLN A 507 34.32 11.13 21.19
CA GLN A 507 34.77 10.09 22.13
C GLN A 507 33.56 9.36 22.74
N TRP A 508 33.27 8.18 22.20
CA TRP A 508 32.17 7.34 22.69
C TRP A 508 32.52 6.67 24.02
N GLU A 509 33.80 6.52 24.34
CA GLU A 509 34.30 5.91 25.58
C GLU A 509 33.82 6.66 26.84
N ASP A 510 33.48 7.93 26.69
CA ASP A 510 32.93 8.79 27.74
C ASP A 510 31.44 8.52 28.03
N LEU A 511 30.76 7.74 27.19
CA LEU A 511 29.41 7.25 27.51
C LEU A 511 29.49 6.32 28.72
N ASN A 512 28.69 6.60 29.75
CA ASN A 512 28.65 5.75 30.92
C ASN A 512 28.12 4.33 30.58
N ALA A 513 28.47 3.34 31.42
CA ALA A 513 28.10 1.94 31.19
C ALA A 513 26.59 1.73 30.98
N GLN A 514 25.75 2.46 31.70
CA GLN A 514 24.30 2.37 31.55
C GLN A 514 23.82 2.85 30.16
N MET A 515 24.45 3.88 29.58
CA MET A 515 24.16 4.32 28.21
C MET A 515 24.65 3.29 27.21
N GLN A 516 25.86 2.75 27.38
CA GLN A 516 26.39 1.71 26.49
C GLN A 516 25.47 0.47 26.49
N ASP A 517 25.05 -0.02 27.65
CA ASP A 517 24.10 -1.14 27.78
C ASP A 517 22.76 -0.85 27.09
N MET A 518 22.27 0.38 27.20
CA MET A 518 21.03 0.82 26.54
C MET A 518 21.17 0.90 25.02
N LEU A 519 22.31 1.38 24.51
CA LEU A 519 22.60 1.41 23.07
C LEU A 519 22.75 -0.01 22.50
N GLU A 520 23.42 -0.92 23.22
CA GLU A 520 23.51 -2.33 22.85
C GLU A 520 22.13 -2.98 22.77
N HIS A 521 21.31 -2.79 23.81
CA HIS A 521 19.93 -3.30 23.83
C HIS A 521 19.06 -2.72 22.70
N ASN A 522 19.26 -1.44 22.37
CA ASN A 522 18.58 -0.82 21.23
C ASN A 522 19.06 -1.37 19.88
N THR A 523 20.34 -1.70 19.73
CA THR A 523 20.88 -2.37 18.54
C THR A 523 20.15 -3.67 18.29
N VAL A 524 20.19 -4.59 19.26
CA VAL A 524 19.57 -5.92 19.15
C VAL A 524 18.07 -5.80 18.83
N ARG A 525 17.37 -4.87 19.49
CA ARG A 525 15.94 -4.65 19.28
C ARG A 525 15.62 -4.01 17.93
N ALA A 526 16.38 -3.01 17.49
CA ALA A 526 16.17 -2.34 16.22
C ALA A 526 16.32 -3.32 15.05
N THR A 527 17.42 -4.08 15.03
CA THR A 527 17.70 -5.08 14.00
C THR A 527 16.66 -6.21 14.00
N ALA A 528 16.31 -6.74 15.18
CA ALA A 528 15.27 -7.77 15.27
C ALA A 528 13.90 -7.27 14.80
N LEU A 529 13.52 -6.05 15.18
CA LEU A 529 12.26 -5.44 14.77
C LEU A 529 12.23 -5.15 13.26
N ARG A 530 13.34 -4.66 12.70
CA ARG A 530 13.49 -4.43 11.26
C ARG A 530 13.27 -5.73 10.50
N HIS A 531 13.99 -6.79 10.84
CA HIS A 531 13.89 -8.08 10.18
C HIS A 531 12.48 -8.68 10.29
N HIS A 532 11.87 -8.58 11.48
CA HIS A 532 10.50 -9.00 11.69
C HIS A 532 9.50 -8.22 10.81
N ASN A 533 9.57 -6.88 10.81
CA ASN A 533 8.67 -6.03 10.03
C ASN A 533 8.83 -6.23 8.52
N MET A 534 10.06 -6.46 8.04
CA MET A 534 10.33 -6.73 6.63
C MET A 534 9.77 -8.09 6.21
N ALA A 535 9.98 -9.14 7.01
CA ALA A 535 9.42 -10.46 6.74
C ALA A 535 7.88 -10.46 6.82
N LYS A 536 7.32 -9.79 7.83
CA LYS A 536 5.86 -9.58 8.00
C LYS A 536 5.28 -8.85 6.80
N GLY A 537 5.90 -7.73 6.42
CA GLY A 537 5.54 -6.92 5.28
C GLY A 537 5.58 -7.73 3.98
N PHE A 538 6.65 -8.49 3.73
CA PHE A 538 6.77 -9.36 2.57
C PHE A 538 5.59 -10.33 2.46
N LEU A 539 5.25 -11.04 3.54
CA LEU A 539 4.12 -11.97 3.56
C LEU A 539 2.76 -11.27 3.41
N SER A 540 2.64 -10.02 3.88
CA SER A 540 1.39 -9.26 3.81
C SER A 540 0.94 -8.93 2.38
N GLN A 541 1.83 -9.05 1.39
CA GLN A 541 1.51 -8.89 -0.04
C GLN A 541 0.67 -10.05 -0.60
N PHE A 542 0.60 -11.19 0.10
CA PHE A 542 -0.15 -12.35 -0.37
C PHE A 542 -1.60 -12.32 0.13
N THR A 543 -2.50 -12.93 -0.64
CA THR A 543 -3.91 -13.04 -0.24
C THR A 543 -4.05 -13.98 0.96
N LYS A 544 -5.18 -13.88 1.69
CA LYS A 544 -5.49 -14.81 2.80
C LYS A 544 -5.43 -16.27 2.36
N ASN A 545 -5.97 -16.59 1.17
CA ASN A 545 -5.97 -17.96 0.65
C ASN A 545 -4.55 -18.47 0.35
N ASN A 546 -3.68 -17.61 -0.16
CA ASN A 546 -2.27 -17.95 -0.37
C ASN A 546 -1.59 -18.26 0.96
N LEU A 547 -1.77 -17.39 1.96
CA LEU A 547 -1.15 -17.54 3.28
C LEU A 547 -1.66 -18.79 4.01
N LEU A 548 -2.96 -19.08 3.95
CA LEU A 548 -3.53 -20.33 4.48
C LEU A 548 -2.92 -21.55 3.78
N THR A 549 -2.77 -21.50 2.46
CA THR A 549 -2.13 -22.59 1.69
C THR A 549 -0.67 -22.77 2.11
N ILE A 550 0.09 -21.68 2.25
CA ILE A 550 1.48 -21.71 2.75
C ILE A 550 1.54 -22.27 4.17
N GLN A 551 0.66 -21.85 5.07
CA GLN A 551 0.62 -22.31 6.47
C GLN A 551 0.28 -23.80 6.57
N CYS A 552 -0.68 -24.29 5.79
CA CYS A 552 -1.03 -25.70 5.70
C CYS A 552 0.16 -26.53 5.20
N LEU A 553 0.80 -26.11 4.11
CA LEU A 553 2.01 -26.78 3.61
C LEU A 553 3.11 -26.78 4.66
N TYR A 554 3.42 -25.61 5.24
CA TYR A 554 4.47 -25.46 6.25
C TYR A 554 4.25 -26.39 7.44
N SER A 555 3.02 -26.46 7.97
CA SER A 555 2.65 -27.35 9.07
C SER A 555 2.88 -28.84 8.74
N LEU A 556 2.54 -29.27 7.52
CA LEU A 556 2.75 -30.65 7.08
C LEU A 556 4.23 -30.98 6.93
N LEU A 557 5.04 -30.04 6.41
CA LEU A 557 6.48 -30.22 6.24
C LEU A 557 7.22 -30.27 7.58
N SER A 558 6.88 -29.37 8.52
CA SER A 558 7.51 -29.31 9.84
C SER A 558 7.18 -30.52 10.70
N ALA A 559 6.02 -31.16 10.49
CA ALA A 559 5.62 -32.37 11.22
C ALA A 559 6.36 -33.65 10.78
N GLY A 560 7.28 -33.57 9.82
CA GLY A 560 8.08 -34.72 9.38
C GLY A 560 7.28 -35.79 8.65
N GLN A 561 6.21 -35.40 7.94
CA GLN A 561 5.38 -36.32 7.16
C GLN A 561 6.26 -37.15 6.17
N PRO A 562 6.17 -38.49 6.21
CA PRO A 562 7.19 -39.41 5.68
C PRO A 562 7.31 -39.50 4.14
N LEU A 563 6.53 -38.72 3.38
CA LEU A 563 6.59 -38.71 1.91
C LEU A 563 7.73 -37.84 1.35
N LEU A 564 8.41 -37.04 2.18
CA LEU A 564 9.48 -36.14 1.75
C LEU A 564 10.83 -36.64 2.25
N SER A 565 11.25 -37.77 1.70
CA SER A 565 12.58 -38.31 1.93
C SER A 565 13.64 -37.39 1.34
N GLU A 566 14.61 -37.00 2.18
CA GLU A 566 15.87 -36.32 1.84
C GLU A 566 15.75 -35.07 0.94
N GLY A 567 15.30 -33.97 1.53
CA GLY A 567 15.49 -32.63 0.96
C GLY A 567 14.29 -31.68 0.96
N GLN A 568 13.21 -31.97 1.72
CA GLN A 568 12.01 -31.12 1.89
C GLN A 568 11.49 -30.47 0.59
N HIS A 569 11.60 -31.16 -0.55
CA HIS A 569 11.10 -30.69 -1.84
C HIS A 569 10.01 -31.60 -2.38
N PHE A 570 9.04 -31.03 -3.08
CA PHE A 570 7.82 -31.69 -3.54
C PHE A 570 7.42 -31.24 -4.94
N THR A 571 6.74 -32.11 -5.69
CA THR A 571 6.09 -31.77 -6.96
C THR A 571 4.74 -31.05 -6.72
N LYS A 572 4.17 -30.44 -7.77
CA LYS A 572 2.83 -29.81 -7.64
C LYS A 572 1.75 -30.82 -7.24
N ASP A 573 1.80 -32.00 -7.83
CA ASP A 573 0.77 -33.03 -7.60
C ASP A 573 0.89 -33.59 -6.18
N GLU A 574 2.11 -33.80 -5.67
CA GLU A 574 2.35 -34.18 -4.28
C GLU A 574 1.85 -33.12 -3.28
N ALA A 575 2.09 -31.83 -3.55
CA ALA A 575 1.57 -30.75 -2.70
C ALA A 575 0.03 -30.74 -2.66
N VAL A 576 -0.61 -30.90 -3.81
CA VAL A 576 -2.08 -30.97 -3.92
C VAL A 576 -2.62 -32.20 -3.19
N ASP A 577 -1.97 -33.35 -3.34
CA ASP A 577 -2.36 -34.58 -2.67
C ASP A 577 -2.22 -34.48 -1.16
N LEU A 578 -1.11 -33.91 -0.66
CA LEU A 578 -0.88 -33.66 0.75
C LEU A 578 -1.92 -32.70 1.34
N LEU A 579 -2.15 -31.57 0.67
CA LEU A 579 -3.13 -30.57 1.10
C LEU A 579 -4.54 -31.16 1.13
N TYR A 580 -4.95 -31.85 0.07
CA TYR A 580 -6.29 -32.42 -0.01
C TYR A 580 -6.47 -33.59 0.97
N SER A 581 -5.47 -34.44 1.18
CA SER A 581 -5.62 -35.59 2.09
C SER A 581 -5.69 -35.19 3.56
N ASN A 582 -5.04 -34.08 3.95
CA ASN A 582 -5.01 -33.62 5.34
C ASN A 582 -6.06 -32.55 5.65
N PHE A 583 -6.36 -31.68 4.69
CA PHE A 583 -7.23 -30.52 4.89
C PHE A 583 -8.46 -30.52 3.98
N GLY A 584 -8.56 -31.46 3.05
CA GLY A 584 -9.69 -31.57 2.16
C GLY A 584 -11.00 -31.65 2.92
N ARG A 585 -12.04 -30.98 2.39
CA ARG A 585 -13.39 -30.92 3.00
C ARG A 585 -13.48 -30.12 4.31
N SER A 586 -12.39 -29.48 4.76
CA SER A 586 -12.46 -28.52 5.86
C SER A 586 -13.28 -27.30 5.43
N SER A 587 -14.30 -26.95 6.22
CA SER A 587 -15.22 -25.85 5.88
C SER A 587 -14.58 -24.47 5.92
N HIS A 588 -13.48 -24.31 6.66
CA HIS A 588 -12.77 -23.04 6.84
C HIS A 588 -11.55 -22.88 5.90
N LEU A 589 -11.28 -23.87 5.04
CA LEU A 589 -10.17 -23.86 4.09
C LEU A 589 -10.69 -23.97 2.65
N PRO A 590 -9.99 -23.42 1.66
CA PRO A 590 -10.46 -23.40 0.26
C PRO A 590 -10.26 -24.74 -0.48
N PHE A 591 -10.18 -25.88 0.24
CA PHE A 591 -9.81 -27.20 -0.31
C PHE A 591 -11.00 -28.19 -0.36
N HIS A 592 -12.14 -27.77 -0.90
CA HIS A 592 -13.37 -28.58 -0.85
C HIS A 592 -13.29 -29.85 -1.71
N THR A 593 -12.70 -29.74 -2.91
CA THR A 593 -12.41 -30.88 -3.80
C THR A 593 -10.92 -30.91 -4.16
N LYS A 594 -10.45 -32.06 -4.69
CA LYS A 594 -9.08 -32.16 -5.23
C LYS A 594 -8.83 -31.15 -6.35
N GLY A 595 -9.83 -30.92 -7.20
CA GLY A 595 -9.77 -29.91 -8.26
C GLY A 595 -9.70 -28.48 -7.73
N ASP A 596 -10.43 -28.15 -6.66
CA ASP A 596 -10.35 -26.84 -5.99
C ASP A 596 -8.97 -26.66 -5.35
N CYS A 597 -8.47 -27.69 -4.68
CA CYS A 597 -7.14 -27.68 -4.09
C CYS A 597 -6.06 -27.43 -5.15
N GLN A 598 -6.14 -28.11 -6.29
CA GLN A 598 -5.24 -27.87 -7.42
C GLN A 598 -5.31 -26.42 -7.91
N LYS A 599 -6.50 -25.85 -8.11
CA LYS A 599 -6.67 -24.46 -8.54
C LYS A 599 -6.10 -23.48 -7.52
N VAL A 600 -6.41 -23.66 -6.23
CA VAL A 600 -5.93 -22.79 -5.15
C VAL A 600 -4.42 -22.87 -5.01
N PHE A 601 -3.84 -24.07 -5.06
CA PHE A 601 -2.40 -24.25 -5.02
C PHE A 601 -1.71 -23.62 -6.24
N VAL A 602 -2.23 -23.81 -7.45
CA VAL A 602 -1.68 -23.21 -8.68
C VAL A 602 -1.79 -21.67 -8.65
N ASN A 603 -2.89 -21.12 -8.12
CA ASN A 603 -3.03 -19.68 -7.96
C ASN A 603 -2.05 -19.12 -6.93
N THR A 604 -1.93 -19.81 -5.78
CA THR A 604 -0.94 -19.47 -4.74
C THR A 604 0.47 -19.52 -5.35
N TRP A 605 0.80 -20.60 -6.04
CA TRP A 605 2.05 -20.84 -6.74
C TRP A 605 2.44 -19.68 -7.66
N ASN A 606 1.52 -19.28 -8.55
CA ASN A 606 1.81 -18.21 -9.51
C ASN A 606 2.08 -16.88 -8.81
N GLN A 607 1.37 -16.58 -7.71
CA GLN A 607 1.57 -15.32 -7.01
C GLN A 607 2.84 -15.30 -6.15
N VAL A 608 3.18 -16.41 -5.49
CA VAL A 608 4.30 -16.44 -4.52
C VAL A 608 5.67 -16.63 -5.18
N LYS A 609 5.72 -17.18 -6.40
CA LYS A 609 6.97 -17.33 -7.17
C LYS A 609 7.39 -16.02 -7.85
N GLU A 610 6.44 -15.13 -8.14
CA GLU A 610 6.67 -13.87 -8.88
C GLU A 610 7.14 -12.74 -7.96
N ARG A 611 7.15 -12.99 -6.65
CA ARG A 611 7.57 -12.03 -5.62
C ARG A 611 8.82 -12.53 -4.93
N SER A 612 9.87 -11.74 -5.04
CA SER A 612 11.14 -12.04 -4.42
C SER A 612 11.55 -10.92 -3.45
N PHE A 613 12.22 -11.33 -2.38
CA PHE A 613 12.75 -10.48 -1.32
C PHE A 613 14.26 -10.67 -1.26
N THR A 614 15.00 -9.58 -1.29
CA THR A 614 16.45 -9.54 -1.41
C THR A 614 17.08 -9.24 -0.06
N VAL A 615 18.03 -10.09 0.35
CA VAL A 615 18.88 -9.89 1.52
C VAL A 615 20.34 -9.94 1.04
N GLY A 616 21.05 -8.82 1.15
CA GLY A 616 22.36 -8.65 0.54
C GLY A 616 22.29 -8.90 -0.98
N SER A 617 23.07 -9.86 -1.49
CA SER A 617 23.09 -10.22 -2.91
C SER A 617 22.17 -11.39 -3.27
N ARG A 618 21.38 -11.92 -2.32
CA ARG A 618 20.55 -13.12 -2.52
C ARG A 618 19.08 -12.76 -2.56
N SER A 619 18.36 -13.37 -3.51
CA SER A 619 16.92 -13.20 -3.66
C SER A 619 16.18 -14.44 -3.21
N PHE A 620 15.09 -14.25 -2.47
CA PHE A 620 14.29 -15.30 -1.84
C PHE A 620 12.82 -15.16 -2.23
N THR A 621 12.21 -16.23 -2.69
CA THR A 621 10.75 -16.35 -2.83
C THR A 621 10.18 -17.10 -1.62
N VAL A 622 8.86 -17.21 -1.48
CA VAL A 622 8.26 -18.09 -0.45
C VAL A 622 8.29 -19.56 -0.86
N LEU A 623 8.17 -19.82 -2.17
CA LEU A 623 8.35 -21.13 -2.79
C LEU A 623 9.46 -21.04 -3.84
N GLU A 624 10.54 -21.78 -3.63
CA GLU A 624 11.72 -21.80 -4.50
C GLU A 624 11.64 -23.01 -5.44
N PRO A 625 11.78 -22.83 -6.77
CA PRO A 625 11.92 -23.94 -7.70
C PRO A 625 13.31 -24.57 -7.56
N VAL A 626 13.34 -25.89 -7.43
CA VAL A 626 14.58 -26.66 -7.23
C VAL A 626 14.69 -27.84 -8.17
N THR A 627 15.92 -28.29 -8.44
CA THR A 627 16.18 -29.57 -9.10
C THR A 627 15.70 -30.72 -8.21
N ARG A 628 15.65 -31.93 -8.77
CA ARG A 628 15.41 -33.15 -7.97
C ARG A 628 16.47 -33.35 -6.87
N GLU A 629 17.65 -32.75 -7.04
CA GLU A 629 18.75 -32.79 -6.08
C GLU A 629 18.69 -31.62 -5.08
N GLY A 630 17.63 -30.80 -5.12
CA GLY A 630 17.42 -29.66 -4.21
C GLY A 630 18.22 -28.40 -4.57
N GLN A 631 18.84 -28.34 -5.75
CA GLN A 631 19.60 -27.16 -6.19
C GLN A 631 18.66 -26.08 -6.76
N PRO A 632 18.86 -24.78 -6.45
CA PRO A 632 18.08 -23.70 -7.03
C PRO A 632 18.16 -23.70 -8.56
N ILE A 633 17.02 -23.53 -9.23
CA ILE A 633 16.96 -23.40 -10.70
C ILE A 633 16.78 -21.94 -11.07
N THR A 634 17.71 -21.40 -11.87
CA THR A 634 17.71 -19.97 -12.28
C THR A 634 17.35 -19.74 -13.76
N ASP A 635 17.27 -20.80 -14.58
CA ASP A 635 17.26 -20.70 -16.06
C ASP A 635 15.89 -20.90 -16.72
N GLY A 636 14.80 -20.95 -15.95
CA GLY A 636 13.44 -21.10 -16.49
C GLY A 636 13.14 -22.46 -17.13
N SER A 637 13.99 -23.46 -16.92
CA SER A 637 13.74 -24.85 -17.31
C SER A 637 12.46 -25.41 -16.66
N ARG A 638 11.82 -26.42 -17.29
CA ARG A 638 10.56 -27.00 -16.78
C ARG A 638 10.76 -27.57 -15.37
N HIS A 639 10.23 -26.87 -14.38
CA HIS A 639 10.35 -27.23 -12.97
C HIS A 639 9.51 -28.46 -12.62
N SER A 640 10.09 -29.40 -11.88
CA SER A 640 9.36 -30.56 -11.34
C SER A 640 9.25 -30.53 -9.82
N HIS A 641 10.15 -29.84 -9.11
CA HIS A 641 10.20 -29.85 -7.64
C HIS A 641 10.28 -28.43 -7.05
N TYR A 642 9.78 -28.29 -5.83
CA TYR A 642 9.63 -27.03 -5.11
C TYR A 642 9.95 -27.20 -3.64
N MET A 643 10.42 -26.14 -3.01
CA MET A 643 10.73 -26.15 -1.58
C MET A 643 10.22 -24.85 -0.94
N LEU A 644 9.65 -24.96 0.26
CA LEU A 644 9.27 -23.78 1.06
C LEU A 644 10.54 -23.10 1.58
N SER A 645 10.75 -21.85 1.20
CA SER A 645 11.98 -21.09 1.46
C SER A 645 11.82 -19.99 2.51
N LEU A 646 10.68 -19.90 3.20
CA LEU A 646 10.47 -18.93 4.27
C LEU A 646 11.55 -19.05 5.36
N GLU A 647 11.90 -20.27 5.77
CA GLU A 647 12.99 -20.50 6.71
C GLU A 647 14.35 -20.03 6.19
N LYS A 648 14.65 -20.24 4.90
CA LYS A 648 15.88 -19.73 4.27
C LYS A 648 15.93 -18.21 4.29
N LEU A 649 14.81 -17.54 4.01
CA LEU A 649 14.69 -16.08 4.11
C LEU A 649 14.95 -15.60 5.55
N LEU A 650 14.24 -16.18 6.53
CA LEU A 650 14.40 -15.81 7.94
C LEU A 650 15.82 -16.08 8.46
N ARG A 651 16.46 -17.16 7.96
CA ARG A 651 17.85 -17.51 8.23
C ARG A 651 18.82 -16.49 7.63
N ALA A 652 18.55 -16.00 6.44
CA ALA A 652 19.36 -14.96 5.80
C ALA A 652 19.27 -13.64 6.57
N LEU A 653 18.08 -13.30 7.10
CA LEU A 653 17.90 -12.15 7.98
C LEU A 653 18.58 -12.34 9.35
N GLN A 654 18.55 -13.54 9.93
CA GLN A 654 19.20 -13.83 11.22
C GLN A 654 20.06 -15.10 11.14
N PRO A 655 21.32 -15.01 10.69
CA PRO A 655 22.17 -16.18 10.47
C PRO A 655 22.39 -17.03 11.73
N SER A 656 22.48 -16.37 12.89
CA SER A 656 22.82 -16.98 14.19
C SER A 656 21.63 -17.56 14.98
N ILE A 657 20.39 -17.42 14.49
CA ILE A 657 19.20 -17.93 15.20
C ILE A 657 19.24 -19.47 15.32
N SER A 658 18.68 -20.10 16.36
CA SER A 658 18.62 -21.59 16.37
C SER A 658 17.58 -22.11 15.37
N LYS A 659 17.61 -23.40 15.03
CA LYS A 659 16.60 -24.02 14.15
C LYS A 659 15.19 -23.94 14.77
N GLU A 660 15.06 -24.35 16.02
CA GLU A 660 13.79 -24.30 16.78
C GLU A 660 13.19 -22.88 16.87
N ARG A 661 14.03 -21.87 17.13
CA ARG A 661 13.58 -20.47 17.17
C ARG A 661 13.16 -19.95 15.79
N LEU A 662 13.79 -20.44 14.73
CA LEU A 662 13.42 -20.09 13.35
C LEU A 662 12.05 -20.65 12.98
N GLU A 663 11.81 -21.94 13.28
CA GLU A 663 10.52 -22.59 13.05
C GLU A 663 9.40 -21.89 13.83
N THR A 664 9.66 -21.59 15.11
CA THR A 664 8.73 -20.82 15.95
C THR A 664 8.46 -19.43 15.38
N TRP A 665 9.51 -18.73 14.91
CA TRP A 665 9.35 -17.42 14.28
C TRP A 665 8.51 -17.49 13.00
N ALA A 666 8.77 -18.47 12.12
CA ALA A 666 8.00 -18.66 10.89
C ALA A 666 6.51 -18.92 11.16
N GLN A 667 6.19 -19.80 12.12
CA GLN A 667 4.81 -20.11 12.51
C GLN A 667 4.09 -18.88 13.09
N ASN A 668 4.75 -18.17 14.01
CA ASN A 668 4.20 -16.97 14.62
C ASN A 668 3.97 -15.88 13.57
N LEU A 669 4.91 -15.70 12.64
CA LEU A 669 4.82 -14.71 11.58
C LEU A 669 3.62 -14.99 10.65
N LEU A 670 3.43 -16.24 10.21
CA LEU A 670 2.28 -16.62 9.39
C LEU A 670 0.96 -16.41 10.14
N LYS A 671 0.90 -16.79 11.41
CA LYS A 671 -0.28 -16.60 12.27
C LYS A 671 -0.61 -15.13 12.43
N GLU A 672 0.38 -14.30 12.72
CA GLU A 672 0.22 -12.85 12.90
C GLU A 672 -0.29 -12.19 11.62
N VAL A 673 0.30 -12.48 10.46
CA VAL A 673 -0.15 -11.91 9.19
C VAL A 673 -1.57 -12.37 8.84
N LEU A 674 -1.93 -13.63 9.14
CA LEU A 674 -3.29 -14.12 8.95
C LEU A 674 -4.30 -13.43 9.87
N GLN A 675 -3.94 -13.20 11.13
CA GLN A 675 -4.76 -12.45 12.09
C GLN A 675 -4.97 -11.00 11.64
N ASP A 676 -3.91 -10.32 11.20
CA ASP A 676 -4.01 -8.97 10.63
C ASP A 676 -4.94 -8.92 9.43
N LYS A 677 -4.92 -9.97 8.58
CA LYS A 677 -5.85 -10.08 7.45
C LYS A 677 -7.28 -10.32 7.92
N GLU A 678 -7.51 -11.00 9.04
CA GLU A 678 -8.85 -11.22 9.59
C GLU A 678 -9.43 -9.99 10.30
N GLU A 679 -8.59 -9.17 10.92
CA GLU A 679 -9.02 -7.92 11.56
C GLU A 679 -9.27 -6.80 10.53
N LYS A 680 -8.53 -6.83 9.41
CA LYS A 680 -8.69 -5.91 8.29
C LYS A 680 -9.77 -6.35 7.29
N ILE A 681 -10.15 -7.63 7.26
CA ILE A 681 -11.31 -8.20 6.52
C ILE A 681 -12.55 -8.09 7.34
#